data_AF-A0A2E3HBH8-F1
#
_entry.id   AF-A0A2E3HBH8-F1
#
_cell.length_a   1.000
_cell.length_b   1.000
_cell.length_c   1.000
_cell.angle_alpha   90.00
_cell.angle_beta   90.00
_cell.angle_gamma   90.00
#
_symmetry.space_group_name_H-M   'P 1'
#
loop_
_entity.id
_entity.type
_entity.pdbx_description
1 polymer ?
#
loop_
_entity_poly.entity_id
_entity_poly.type
_entity_poly.pdbx_seq_one_letter_code
_entity_poly.pdbx_strand_id
1 'polypeptide(L)'
;MPPFFPSCLRQASALTATILLLSVPHLPATPLRVATLNVEFGLGAPGSTGFEATAAILRRIDADVIALQELNRTDFEGSPSSFEDLATALGYAHLHAATIEGVLDSGLRAGFISRYPLTSATNIRSPAGARDMVRQIPAILVDVPGTAADPTILTLHLKCCLDQDDPFRRAIELKRATDYLTEQSFTSGDNLIVLGDFNLIGRDLVYEVIPNGLPRSFDLGEDVSFPVSYHIDPASYFQPWSMSAIDTRQLNGSSSTQGGSQLDFILATSSLTSRPHAGEIYNSVLDISNRGGLPKSGQPLPERTSMNASDHLAVFADFKLSSQDSLVLEVSPSEISESDPPGTATLTIELPSAPGPGESVEVSLSSSAPGEALSEQEIVTFGNGETVKTVSVISVVDDLVDGTREVIFTASSPGLSSDTTRLLVNDSSISLYEINQPGAAIQEDFNRFDGLSAPPRWTISPGPWRGSNNGGSGLAGLYSYGDDGSLGFLLNTDPVTASTVFRNDTGLTISALEISCKVEQWRAFEEGRSDTLSAEAFIGDNPVPLPSLSFTADSSAGDNGPVEGGRSTPLRANLAGLSIAPGDSFELRFTATPGNPPSFMEQYVRINEIHYDNDGPDLNEFLEILVAPGFQGSIPEIEIYLYNGNGGGVYGQHSLASFSLDQTLPSGHRLFSKLIPRIQNGPDGIAIAASGTVLEFLSYEGTITASDGPAIRMTSRDIGVSQSNPVPAATTGSLGLNGDLSWTRFSSPPSPGALNQGQAFSPAPIPGIAVDEITIVALQDTDLDGIHDLLEEEMGSNPQMSDSDGDGTPDGREDADGDNQDNLTELLLTQTNPLDHNSRFQITITPAFENSDEPLLSFPTLQGRVYTVFQSNDLRNWTPLFSLPGSGQRETLTVTGNPPTETTFFRVEISFDRR
;
A
#
# COMPACT_ATOMS: atom_id res chain seq x y z
N MET A 1 -28.16 -32.48 6.67
CA MET A 1 -28.47 -32.12 8.08
C MET A 1 -27.86 -30.77 8.35
N PRO A 2 -28.69 -29.74 8.52
CA PRO A 2 -28.55 -28.89 9.70
C PRO A 2 -29.94 -28.53 10.31
N PRO A 3 -30.08 -28.39 11.65
CA PRO A 3 -31.25 -27.75 12.27
C PRO A 3 -30.93 -26.25 12.52
N PHE A 4 -31.75 -25.23 12.17
CA PHE A 4 -33.11 -24.82 12.62
C PHE A 4 -33.23 -24.73 14.15
N PHE A 5 -33.63 -23.66 14.85
CA PHE A 5 -34.55 -22.49 14.72
C PHE A 5 -34.32 -21.60 16.01
N PRO A 6 -35.09 -20.54 16.40
CA PRO A 6 -35.92 -19.55 15.67
C PRO A 6 -35.79 -18.08 16.18
N SER A 7 -36.40 -17.18 15.42
CA SER A 7 -36.77 -15.79 15.73
C SER A 7 -37.96 -15.65 16.70
N CYS A 8 -37.97 -14.62 17.58
CA CYS A 8 -39.21 -14.02 18.09
C CYS A 8 -39.03 -12.55 18.53
N LEU A 9 -39.91 -11.67 18.05
CA LEU A 9 -39.99 -10.21 18.29
C LEU A 9 -40.37 -9.83 19.73
N ARG A 10 -39.93 -8.63 20.19
CA ARG A 10 -40.82 -7.55 20.71
C ARG A 10 -40.11 -6.20 20.91
N GLN A 11 -40.85 -5.15 20.61
CA GLN A 11 -40.56 -3.70 20.75
C GLN A 11 -40.20 -3.27 22.18
N ALA A 12 -39.32 -2.26 22.32
CA ALA A 12 -39.43 -1.21 23.34
C ALA A 12 -38.49 -0.02 23.07
N SER A 13 -39.11 1.16 22.88
CA SER A 13 -38.78 2.50 23.38
C SER A 13 -37.35 3.06 23.36
N ALA A 14 -37.25 4.26 22.77
CA ALA A 14 -36.16 5.20 22.88
C ALA A 14 -35.73 5.43 24.34
N LEU A 15 -34.42 5.30 24.60
CA LEU A 15 -33.76 5.83 25.77
C LEU A 15 -32.51 6.59 25.29
N THR A 16 -32.52 7.90 25.52
CA THR A 16 -31.36 8.80 25.43
C THR A 16 -30.16 8.20 26.13
N ALA A 17 -29.11 7.89 25.37
CA ALA A 17 -27.81 7.50 25.91
C ALA A 17 -26.99 8.77 26.20
N THR A 18 -26.92 9.15 27.46
CA THR A 18 -25.88 10.03 27.98
C THR A 18 -24.56 9.26 27.90
N ILE A 19 -23.67 9.64 26.98
CA ILE A 19 -22.31 9.10 26.90
C ILE A 19 -21.56 9.60 28.14
N LEU A 20 -21.34 8.69 29.09
CA LEU A 20 -20.44 8.89 30.20
C LEU A 20 -19.02 8.91 29.61
N LEU A 21 -18.30 10.02 29.77
CA LEU A 21 -16.86 10.09 29.58
C LEU A 21 -16.21 9.02 30.46
N LEU A 22 -15.83 7.90 29.84
CA LEU A 22 -14.92 6.93 30.44
C LEU A 22 -13.51 7.50 30.29
N SER A 23 -12.98 8.05 31.38
CA SER A 23 -11.53 8.13 31.56
C SER A 23 -10.94 6.75 31.29
N VAL A 24 -10.08 6.64 30.29
CA VAL A 24 -9.30 5.42 30.04
C VAL A 24 -8.58 5.08 31.34
N PRO A 25 -8.81 3.91 31.96
CA PRO A 25 -8.06 3.54 33.14
C PRO A 25 -6.60 3.32 32.71
N HIS A 26 -5.67 4.07 33.30
CA HIS A 26 -4.26 3.70 33.26
C HIS A 26 -4.14 2.23 33.67
N LEU A 27 -3.59 1.39 32.79
CA LEU A 27 -3.31 0.01 33.12
C LEU A 27 -2.34 -0.02 34.32
N PRO A 28 -2.67 -0.76 35.40
CA PRO A 28 -1.80 -0.82 36.57
C PRO A 28 -0.49 -1.52 36.21
N ALA A 29 0.62 -1.01 36.74
CA ALA A 29 1.95 -1.52 36.43
C ALA A 29 2.11 -3.02 36.75
N THR A 30 2.43 -3.84 35.73
CA THR A 30 2.57 -5.31 35.78
C THR A 30 3.66 -5.73 36.77
N PRO A 31 3.31 -6.25 37.96
CA PRO A 31 4.28 -6.73 38.93
C PRO A 31 4.77 -8.12 38.57
N LEU A 32 6.03 -8.43 38.91
CA LEU A 32 6.60 -9.77 38.87
C LEU A 32 7.28 -10.05 40.21
N ARG A 33 6.89 -11.13 40.86
CA ARG A 33 7.63 -11.67 42.00
C ARG A 33 8.43 -12.91 41.61
N VAL A 34 9.71 -12.93 41.93
CA VAL A 34 10.58 -14.10 41.75
C VAL A 34 11.09 -14.61 43.10
N ALA A 35 11.30 -15.92 43.23
CA ALA A 35 11.90 -16.51 44.43
C ALA A 35 12.92 -17.60 44.08
N THR A 36 13.88 -17.81 44.97
CA THR A 36 14.85 -18.90 44.91
C THR A 36 15.01 -19.60 46.25
N LEU A 37 15.17 -20.92 46.25
CA LEU A 37 15.43 -21.73 47.43
C LEU A 37 16.23 -23.00 47.09
N ASN A 38 17.37 -23.17 47.74
CA ASN A 38 18.04 -24.47 47.84
C ASN A 38 17.26 -25.36 48.83
N VAL A 39 16.83 -26.55 48.42
CA VAL A 39 15.95 -27.42 49.21
C VAL A 39 16.68 -28.51 50.02
N GLU A 40 18.00 -28.42 50.17
CA GLU A 40 18.85 -29.31 50.98
C GLU A 40 18.67 -30.81 50.64
N PHE A 41 19.40 -31.28 49.62
CA PHE A 41 19.40 -32.68 49.16
C PHE A 41 18.03 -33.26 48.77
N GLY A 42 17.08 -32.42 48.37
CA GLY A 42 15.84 -32.79 47.69
C GLY A 42 14.57 -32.55 48.50
N LEU A 43 13.43 -32.54 47.82
CA LEU A 43 12.13 -32.19 48.42
C LEU A 43 11.61 -33.25 49.39
N GLY A 44 11.98 -34.51 49.15
CA GLY A 44 11.39 -35.67 49.81
C GLY A 44 10.02 -36.03 49.23
N ALA A 45 9.39 -37.07 49.79
CA ALA A 45 8.06 -37.50 49.34
C ALA A 45 6.97 -36.50 49.79
N PRO A 46 5.88 -36.32 49.02
CA PRO A 46 4.71 -35.55 49.46
C PRO A 46 4.21 -36.01 50.84
N GLY A 47 3.89 -35.08 51.73
CA GLY A 47 3.54 -35.34 53.12
C GLY A 47 4.74 -35.53 54.08
N SER A 48 5.98 -35.53 53.59
CA SER A 48 7.16 -35.47 54.45
C SER A 48 7.36 -34.07 55.04
N THR A 49 8.07 -33.98 56.17
CA THR A 49 8.31 -32.69 56.85
C THR A 49 8.98 -31.66 55.95
N GLY A 50 9.99 -32.07 55.16
CA GLY A 50 10.71 -31.18 54.23
C GLY A 50 9.80 -30.68 53.11
N PHE A 51 9.09 -31.59 52.45
CA PHE A 51 8.15 -31.27 51.38
C PHE A 51 7.08 -30.27 51.83
N GLU A 52 6.42 -30.54 52.96
CA GLU A 52 5.35 -29.69 53.48
C GLU A 52 5.86 -28.33 53.94
N ALA A 53 7.05 -28.29 54.54
CA ALA A 53 7.68 -27.04 54.97
C ALA A 53 8.07 -26.18 53.76
N THR A 54 8.68 -26.77 52.72
CA THR A 54 9.01 -26.10 51.46
C THR A 54 7.74 -25.57 50.78
N ALA A 55 6.70 -26.39 50.64
CA ALA A 55 5.43 -25.96 50.08
C ALA A 55 4.78 -24.83 50.90
N ALA A 56 4.87 -24.87 52.24
CA ALA A 56 4.34 -23.81 53.10
C ALA A 56 5.07 -22.48 52.89
N ILE A 57 6.41 -22.49 52.82
CA ILE A 57 7.25 -21.31 52.59
C ILE A 57 6.95 -20.70 51.22
N LEU A 58 6.95 -21.50 50.16
CA LEU A 58 6.72 -21.01 48.81
C LEU A 58 5.29 -20.46 48.64
N ARG A 59 4.29 -21.10 49.25
CA ARG A 59 2.91 -20.57 49.30
C ARG A 59 2.79 -19.28 50.10
N ARG A 60 3.61 -19.11 51.13
CA ARG A 60 3.66 -17.89 51.95
C ARG A 60 4.30 -16.72 51.19
N ILE A 61 5.37 -16.99 50.43
CA ILE A 61 6.05 -16.01 49.58
C ILE A 61 5.20 -15.64 48.36
N ASP A 62 4.51 -16.62 47.79
CA ASP A 62 3.51 -16.44 46.73
C ASP A 62 4.09 -15.83 45.44
N ALA A 63 5.29 -16.28 45.05
CA ALA A 63 6.01 -15.76 43.88
C ALA A 63 5.35 -16.17 42.55
N ASP A 64 5.62 -15.44 41.47
CA ASP A 64 5.12 -15.82 40.15
C ASP A 64 6.03 -16.86 39.47
N VAL A 65 7.34 -16.75 39.70
CA VAL A 65 8.36 -17.69 39.23
C VAL A 65 9.25 -18.10 40.39
N ILE A 66 9.45 -19.40 40.57
CA ILE A 66 10.27 -19.98 41.64
C ILE A 66 11.37 -20.82 41.02
N ALA A 67 12.61 -20.61 41.46
CA ALA A 67 13.73 -21.50 41.18
C ALA A 67 14.12 -22.32 42.41
N LEU A 68 14.40 -23.60 42.19
CA LEU A 68 14.81 -24.53 43.23
C LEU A 68 16.16 -25.14 42.89
N GLN A 69 17.04 -25.26 43.89
CA GLN A 69 18.34 -25.91 43.82
C GLN A 69 18.35 -27.15 44.71
N GLU A 70 19.32 -28.05 44.50
CA GLU A 70 19.45 -29.35 45.19
C GLU A 70 18.28 -30.32 45.03
N LEU A 71 17.50 -30.20 43.95
CA LEU A 71 16.54 -31.24 43.57
C LEU A 71 17.31 -32.52 43.27
N ASN A 72 17.03 -33.58 44.02
CA ASN A 72 17.76 -34.83 43.92
C ASN A 72 17.14 -35.75 42.86
N ARG A 73 17.78 -36.90 42.62
CA ARG A 73 17.27 -37.89 41.67
C ARG A 73 15.83 -38.34 41.95
N THR A 74 15.48 -38.58 43.21
CA THR A 74 14.15 -39.08 43.59
C THR A 74 13.04 -38.07 43.36
N ASP A 75 13.36 -36.77 43.34
CA ASP A 75 12.37 -35.72 43.10
C ASP A 75 11.80 -35.73 41.66
N PHE A 76 12.46 -36.44 40.75
CA PHE A 76 12.04 -36.62 39.34
C PHE A 76 11.61 -38.06 39.02
N GLU A 77 11.55 -38.94 40.01
CA GLU A 77 11.09 -40.33 39.83
C GLU A 77 9.58 -40.42 40.16
N GLY A 78 8.83 -41.20 39.38
CA GLY A 78 7.38 -41.33 39.54
C GLY A 78 6.56 -40.54 38.51
N SER A 79 5.24 -40.68 38.57
CA SER A 79 4.29 -39.91 37.75
C SER A 79 2.95 -39.79 38.50
N PRO A 80 2.66 -38.63 39.13
CA PRO A 80 3.55 -37.46 39.25
C PRO A 80 4.78 -37.75 40.13
N SER A 81 5.88 -37.03 39.86
CA SER A 81 7.09 -36.96 40.69
C SER A 81 6.94 -35.92 41.81
N SER A 82 7.80 -35.93 42.84
CA SER A 82 7.72 -34.93 43.93
C SER A 82 7.83 -33.49 43.41
N PHE A 83 8.64 -33.23 42.37
CA PHE A 83 8.76 -31.91 41.76
C PHE A 83 7.44 -31.46 41.09
N GLU A 84 6.75 -32.37 40.40
CA GLU A 84 5.43 -32.11 39.80
C GLU A 84 4.33 -31.98 40.85
N ASP A 85 4.38 -32.77 41.92
CA ASP A 85 3.46 -32.68 43.05
C ASP A 85 3.59 -31.33 43.78
N LEU A 86 4.83 -30.81 43.94
CA LEU A 86 5.05 -29.50 44.53
C LEU A 86 4.46 -28.38 43.65
N ALA A 87 4.71 -28.41 42.34
CA ALA A 87 4.14 -27.44 41.40
C ALA A 87 2.60 -27.47 41.42
N THR A 88 2.03 -28.68 41.40
CA THR A 88 0.58 -28.90 41.47
C THR A 88 -0.01 -28.38 42.79
N ALA A 89 0.63 -28.67 43.93
CA ALA A 89 0.18 -28.22 45.24
C ALA A 89 0.22 -26.69 45.40
N LEU A 90 1.05 -26.01 44.62
CA LEU A 90 1.23 -24.56 44.64
C LEU A 90 0.51 -23.83 43.49
N GLY A 91 -0.03 -24.56 42.51
CA GLY A 91 -0.78 -24.01 41.38
C GLY A 91 0.07 -23.49 40.21
N TYR A 92 1.26 -24.05 39.98
CA TYR A 92 2.16 -23.67 38.90
C TYR A 92 1.98 -24.66 37.73
N ALA A 93 1.64 -24.13 36.55
CA ALA A 93 1.32 -24.94 35.38
C ALA A 93 2.54 -25.26 34.50
N HIS A 94 3.64 -24.54 34.69
CA HIS A 94 4.81 -24.63 33.82
C HIS A 94 6.05 -24.98 34.62
N LEU A 95 6.81 -25.98 34.16
CA LEU A 95 8.00 -26.49 34.83
C LEU A 95 9.15 -26.60 33.82
N HIS A 96 10.37 -26.34 34.27
CA HIS A 96 11.60 -26.62 33.52
C HIS A 96 12.69 -27.06 34.48
N ALA A 97 13.54 -28.00 34.11
CA ALA A 97 14.63 -28.44 34.97
C ALA A 97 15.89 -28.79 34.19
N ALA A 98 17.05 -28.52 34.79
CA ALA A 98 18.36 -28.92 34.29
C ALA A 98 18.38 -30.42 33.99
N THR A 99 19.09 -30.86 32.95
CA THR A 99 19.33 -32.29 32.71
C THR A 99 20.63 -32.73 33.38
N ILE A 100 20.93 -34.03 33.31
CA ILE A 100 22.19 -34.61 33.82
C ILE A 100 23.22 -34.83 32.71
N GLU A 101 23.03 -34.21 31.53
CA GLU A 101 23.91 -34.41 30.38
C GLU A 101 25.19 -33.58 30.50
N GLY A 102 26.35 -34.22 30.32
CA GLY A 102 27.63 -33.53 30.22
C GLY A 102 28.16 -32.90 31.52
N VAL A 103 27.54 -33.19 32.66
CA VAL A 103 27.89 -32.60 33.97
C VAL A 103 28.83 -33.48 34.80
N LEU A 104 29.44 -32.91 35.84
CA LEU A 104 30.27 -33.62 36.79
C LEU A 104 29.45 -34.21 37.96
N ASP A 105 28.34 -33.58 38.32
CA ASP A 105 27.40 -34.04 39.34
C ASP A 105 26.05 -34.36 38.70
N SER A 106 25.63 -35.62 38.78
CA SER A 106 24.33 -36.11 38.27
C SER A 106 23.33 -36.40 39.40
N GLY A 107 23.71 -36.14 40.65
CA GLY A 107 22.89 -36.40 41.84
C GLY A 107 21.92 -35.28 42.16
N LEU A 108 22.28 -34.03 41.82
CA LEU A 108 21.53 -32.82 42.15
C LEU A 108 21.30 -31.96 40.89
N ARG A 109 20.14 -31.30 40.83
CA ARG A 109 19.69 -30.47 39.71
C ARG A 109 19.06 -29.17 40.23
N ALA A 110 18.99 -28.18 39.34
CA ALA A 110 18.17 -27.00 39.54
C ALA A 110 16.97 -27.01 38.59
N GLY A 111 15.91 -26.30 38.95
CA GLY A 111 14.71 -26.19 38.12
C GLY A 111 13.82 -25.01 38.50
N PHE A 112 12.87 -24.73 37.62
CA PHE A 112 11.87 -23.68 37.74
C PHE A 112 10.46 -24.25 37.78
N ILE A 113 9.61 -23.58 38.55
CA ILE A 113 8.16 -23.65 38.43
C ILE A 113 7.62 -22.23 38.19
N SER A 114 6.74 -22.06 37.22
CA SER A 114 6.19 -20.77 36.79
C SER A 114 4.66 -20.82 36.68
N ARG A 115 3.99 -19.75 37.13
CA ARG A 115 2.55 -19.52 36.89
C ARG A 115 2.28 -19.17 35.44
N TYR A 116 3.25 -18.50 34.84
CA TYR A 116 3.18 -17.97 33.49
C TYR A 116 3.83 -18.91 32.47
N PRO A 117 3.35 -18.94 31.22
CA PRO A 117 3.93 -19.76 30.17
C PRO A 117 5.42 -19.51 29.95
N LEU A 118 6.14 -20.55 29.57
CA LEU A 118 7.54 -20.45 29.15
C LEU A 118 7.58 -20.42 27.62
N THR A 119 7.96 -19.28 27.05
CA THR A 119 8.13 -19.12 25.59
C THR A 119 9.44 -19.72 25.12
N SER A 120 10.44 -19.76 26.02
CA SER A 120 11.70 -20.49 25.80
C SER A 120 12.20 -21.08 27.11
N ALA A 121 12.86 -22.23 27.01
CA ALA A 121 13.53 -22.88 28.13
C ALA A 121 14.77 -23.62 27.61
N THR A 122 15.92 -23.38 28.23
CA THR A 122 17.19 -23.98 27.84
C THR A 122 18.01 -24.38 29.05
N ASN A 123 18.99 -25.25 28.82
CA ASN A 123 19.96 -25.67 29.83
C ASN A 123 21.37 -25.34 29.33
N ILE A 124 21.98 -24.33 29.94
CA ILE A 124 23.35 -23.92 29.68
C ILE A 124 24.27 -25.07 30.13
N ARG A 125 25.14 -25.47 29.21
CA ARG A 125 26.02 -26.65 29.32
C ARG A 125 27.44 -26.29 28.86
N SER A 126 28.42 -27.13 29.20
CA SER A 126 29.77 -27.01 28.65
C SER A 126 29.75 -27.02 27.12
N PRO A 127 30.58 -26.20 26.44
CA PRO A 127 30.70 -26.23 24.99
C PRO A 127 31.27 -27.57 24.50
N ALA A 128 31.19 -27.79 23.19
CA ALA A 128 31.70 -29.02 22.58
C ALA A 128 33.20 -29.19 22.89
N GLY A 129 33.58 -30.38 23.38
CA GLY A 129 34.95 -30.69 23.79
C GLY A 129 35.30 -30.33 25.24
N ALA A 130 34.42 -29.66 25.97
CA ALA A 130 34.61 -29.35 27.39
C ALA A 130 33.73 -30.22 28.30
N ARG A 131 34.18 -30.42 29.53
CA ARG A 131 33.43 -31.02 30.64
C ARG A 131 33.80 -30.32 31.94
N ASP A 132 33.38 -29.08 32.06
CA ASP A 132 33.80 -28.14 33.11
C ASP A 132 32.67 -27.61 34.01
N MET A 133 31.41 -27.96 33.73
CA MET A 133 30.27 -27.61 34.58
C MET A 133 29.98 -28.68 35.63
N VAL A 134 29.74 -28.26 36.88
CA VAL A 134 29.33 -29.19 37.93
C VAL A 134 27.89 -29.62 37.71
N ARG A 135 27.01 -28.68 37.37
CA ARG A 135 25.60 -28.88 37.03
C ARG A 135 25.21 -27.93 35.90
N GLN A 136 24.21 -28.29 35.10
CA GLN A 136 23.68 -27.36 34.07
C GLN A 136 22.95 -26.19 34.74
N ILE A 137 22.99 -25.02 34.09
CA ILE A 137 22.26 -23.82 34.53
C ILE A 137 20.99 -23.72 33.66
N PRO A 138 19.79 -23.91 34.23
CA PRO A 138 18.55 -23.66 33.50
C PRO A 138 18.34 -22.16 33.28
N ALA A 139 17.85 -21.79 32.10
CA ALA A 139 17.40 -20.45 31.75
C ALA A 139 16.01 -20.52 31.09
N ILE A 140 15.12 -19.59 31.45
CA ILE A 140 13.75 -19.52 30.94
C ILE A 140 13.41 -18.11 30.47
N LEU A 141 12.58 -18.00 29.44
CA LEU A 141 11.88 -16.77 29.04
C LEU A 141 10.41 -16.95 29.41
N VAL A 142 9.87 -16.00 30.20
CA VAL A 142 8.55 -16.13 30.82
C VAL A 142 7.59 -15.11 30.20
N ASP A 143 6.49 -15.58 29.62
CA ASP A 143 5.43 -14.72 29.04
C ASP A 143 4.55 -14.15 30.14
N VAL A 144 4.86 -12.94 30.59
CA VAL A 144 4.13 -12.30 31.70
C VAL A 144 2.98 -11.47 31.12
N PRO A 145 1.71 -11.74 31.48
CA PRO A 145 0.58 -11.01 30.92
C PRO A 145 0.68 -9.50 31.14
N GLY A 146 0.57 -8.72 30.06
CA GLY A 146 0.56 -7.26 30.12
C GLY A 146 1.94 -6.60 30.16
N THR A 147 3.00 -7.27 29.73
CA THR A 147 4.29 -6.64 29.38
C THR A 147 4.64 -6.94 27.92
N ALA A 148 5.32 -6.00 27.26
CA ALA A 148 5.90 -6.20 25.92
C ALA A 148 7.36 -6.66 25.96
N ALA A 149 7.97 -6.66 27.15
CA ALA A 149 9.36 -7.07 27.39
C ALA A 149 9.38 -8.17 28.46
N ASP A 150 9.31 -9.42 28.01
CA ASP A 150 9.29 -10.60 28.87
C ASP A 150 10.65 -10.82 29.58
N PRO A 151 10.65 -11.22 30.86
CA PRO A 151 11.88 -11.45 31.60
C PRO A 151 12.55 -12.79 31.23
N THR A 152 13.87 -12.75 31.05
CA THR A 152 14.72 -13.96 31.00
C THR A 152 15.32 -14.22 32.39
N ILE A 153 15.15 -15.43 32.91
CA ILE A 153 15.54 -15.80 34.28
C ILE A 153 16.48 -17.01 34.25
N LEU A 154 17.66 -16.89 34.87
CA LEU A 154 18.64 -17.96 35.05
C LEU A 154 18.67 -18.40 36.52
N THR A 155 18.80 -19.71 36.77
CA THR A 155 19.01 -20.23 38.13
C THR A 155 20.38 -20.88 38.29
N LEU A 156 21.20 -20.29 39.17
CA LEU A 156 22.51 -20.80 39.50
C LEU A 156 22.45 -21.77 40.69
N HIS A 157 23.20 -22.84 40.57
CA HIS A 157 23.62 -23.66 41.69
C HIS A 157 25.08 -23.98 41.39
N LEU A 158 25.99 -23.16 41.92
CA LEU A 158 27.41 -23.27 41.60
C LEU A 158 28.10 -24.34 42.47
N LYS A 159 29.35 -24.69 42.14
CA LYS A 159 30.16 -25.59 42.96
C LYS A 159 30.26 -25.10 44.42
N CYS A 160 29.78 -25.93 45.35
CA CYS A 160 29.93 -25.73 46.80
C CYS A 160 31.38 -25.73 47.27
N CYS A 161 31.54 -25.53 48.58
CA CYS A 161 32.68 -25.99 49.34
C CYS A 161 33.95 -25.14 49.17
N LEU A 162 35.00 -25.50 49.92
CA LEU A 162 36.19 -24.70 50.15
C LEU A 162 37.49 -25.43 49.77
N ASP A 163 37.40 -26.48 48.95
CA ASP A 163 38.59 -27.12 48.40
C ASP A 163 39.32 -26.15 47.44
N GLN A 164 40.61 -26.40 47.22
CA GLN A 164 41.49 -25.46 46.53
C GLN A 164 41.03 -25.12 45.09
N ASP A 165 40.38 -26.06 44.41
CA ASP A 165 39.86 -25.93 43.05
C ASP A 165 38.42 -25.36 42.98
N ASP A 166 37.69 -25.33 44.09
CA ASP A 166 36.27 -24.95 44.10
C ASP A 166 36.02 -23.52 43.59
N PRO A 167 36.80 -22.48 43.99
CA PRO A 167 36.61 -21.13 43.45
C PRO A 167 36.88 -21.05 41.95
N PHE A 168 37.84 -21.82 41.43
CA PHE A 168 38.11 -21.89 39.99
C PHE A 168 36.91 -22.48 39.25
N ARG A 169 36.33 -23.57 39.76
CA ARG A 169 35.13 -24.19 39.17
C ARG A 169 33.95 -23.23 39.14
N ARG A 170 33.70 -22.49 40.24
CA ARG A 170 32.67 -21.44 40.29
C ARG A 170 32.89 -20.35 39.23
N ALA A 171 34.14 -19.90 39.05
CA ALA A 171 34.47 -18.90 38.04
C ALA A 171 34.21 -19.41 36.62
N ILE A 172 34.51 -20.68 36.32
CA ILE A 172 34.19 -21.29 35.02
C ILE A 172 32.68 -21.41 34.83
N GLU A 173 31.92 -21.87 35.82
CA GLU A 173 30.46 -21.95 35.73
C GLU A 173 29.80 -20.57 35.52
N LEU A 174 30.32 -19.51 36.15
CA LEU A 174 29.89 -18.13 35.91
C LEU A 174 30.25 -17.64 34.51
N LYS A 175 31.44 -18.01 33.99
CA LYS A 175 31.78 -17.77 32.58
C LYS A 175 30.74 -18.41 31.66
N ARG A 176 30.29 -19.64 31.92
CA ARG A 176 29.24 -20.30 31.12
C ARG A 176 27.93 -19.52 31.13
N ALA A 177 27.55 -18.94 32.26
CA ALA A 177 26.38 -18.05 32.33
C ALA A 177 26.58 -16.77 31.50
N THR A 178 27.73 -16.12 31.58
CA THR A 178 28.01 -14.87 30.84
C THR A 178 28.23 -15.09 29.34
N ASP A 179 28.80 -16.23 28.95
CA ASP A 179 28.93 -16.65 27.55
C ASP A 179 27.53 -16.77 26.93
N TYR A 180 26.61 -17.45 27.62
CA TYR A 180 25.21 -17.56 27.19
C TYR A 180 24.56 -16.19 27.01
N LEU A 181 24.72 -15.26 27.96
CA LEU A 181 24.14 -13.92 27.83
C LEU A 181 24.72 -13.16 26.63
N THR A 182 26.01 -13.34 26.34
CA THR A 182 26.69 -12.73 25.19
C THR A 182 26.20 -13.34 23.88
N GLU A 183 26.08 -14.66 23.81
CA GLU A 183 25.61 -15.41 22.63
C GLU A 183 24.14 -15.07 22.30
N GLN A 184 23.30 -14.84 23.31
CA GLN A 184 21.93 -14.37 23.12
C GLN A 184 21.83 -12.87 22.79
N SER A 185 22.97 -12.17 22.69
CA SER A 185 23.04 -10.73 22.38
C SER A 185 22.25 -9.86 23.35
N PHE A 186 22.13 -10.28 24.60
CA PHE A 186 21.45 -9.49 25.61
C PHE A 186 22.23 -8.21 25.95
N THR A 187 21.50 -7.20 26.40
CA THR A 187 21.99 -5.85 26.76
C THR A 187 21.51 -5.44 28.14
N SER A 188 21.95 -4.29 28.63
CA SER A 188 21.45 -3.71 29.89
C SER A 188 20.00 -3.21 29.82
N GLY A 189 19.42 -3.12 28.61
CA GLY A 189 18.02 -2.78 28.36
C GLY A 189 17.04 -3.94 28.52
N ASP A 190 17.52 -5.18 28.48
CA ASP A 190 16.68 -6.38 28.57
C ASP A 190 16.29 -6.70 30.01
N ASN A 191 15.10 -7.27 30.23
CA ASN A 191 14.65 -7.70 31.55
C ASN A 191 15.32 -9.02 31.95
N LEU A 192 16.53 -8.97 32.50
CA LEU A 192 17.30 -10.17 32.87
C LEU A 192 17.39 -10.32 34.38
N ILE A 193 17.17 -11.54 34.87
CA ILE A 193 17.28 -11.89 36.28
C ILE A 193 18.17 -13.13 36.42
N VAL A 194 19.19 -13.06 37.27
CA VAL A 194 20.05 -14.20 37.61
C VAL A 194 19.92 -14.45 39.11
N LEU A 195 19.40 -15.60 39.51
CA LEU A 195 19.13 -15.92 40.91
C LEU A 195 19.63 -17.32 41.27
N GLY A 196 19.74 -17.64 42.55
CA GLY A 196 20.10 -19.00 42.99
C GLY A 196 21.17 -19.04 44.05
N ASP A 197 21.71 -20.24 44.28
CA ASP A 197 22.83 -20.49 45.19
C ASP A 197 24.16 -20.34 44.45
N PHE A 198 24.80 -19.20 44.66
CA PHE A 198 26.07 -18.85 44.03
C PHE A 198 27.26 -19.48 44.74
N ASN A 199 27.13 -19.94 46.00
CA ASN A 199 28.26 -20.44 46.79
C ASN A 199 29.50 -19.51 46.78
N LEU A 200 29.32 -18.20 46.61
CA LEU A 200 30.42 -17.23 46.53
C LEU A 200 30.91 -16.88 47.92
N ILE A 201 32.01 -17.52 48.31
CA ILE A 201 32.64 -17.39 49.62
C ILE A 201 34.16 -17.28 49.51
N GLY A 202 34.78 -16.83 50.59
CA GLY A 202 36.24 -16.69 50.69
C GLY A 202 36.71 -15.30 50.30
N ARG A 203 37.58 -15.23 49.30
CA ARG A 203 38.19 -13.98 48.79
C ARG A 203 38.37 -14.07 47.29
N ASP A 204 38.57 -12.93 46.65
CA ASP A 204 38.94 -12.88 45.24
C ASP A 204 40.26 -13.60 44.97
N LEU A 205 40.31 -14.35 43.87
CA LEU A 205 41.47 -15.14 43.44
C LEU A 205 41.68 -14.96 41.93
N VAL A 206 42.93 -15.06 41.50
CA VAL A 206 43.29 -15.07 40.08
C VAL A 206 44.10 -16.34 39.82
N TYR A 207 43.65 -17.14 38.85
CA TYR A 207 44.30 -18.35 38.43
C TYR A 207 45.02 -18.08 37.12
N GLU A 208 46.34 -18.25 37.09
CA GLU A 208 47.17 -18.10 35.88
C GLU A 208 47.28 -19.41 35.08
N VAL A 209 46.98 -20.53 35.75
CA VAL A 209 46.97 -21.89 35.20
C VAL A 209 45.88 -22.70 35.89
N ILE A 210 45.54 -23.86 35.33
CA ILE A 210 44.61 -24.82 35.94
C ILE A 210 45.12 -25.21 37.35
N PRO A 211 44.31 -25.06 38.42
CA PRO A 211 44.71 -25.46 39.77
C PRO A 211 44.71 -26.98 39.95
N ASN A 212 45.50 -27.45 40.91
CA ASN A 212 45.43 -28.85 41.37
C ASN A 212 44.11 -29.10 42.12
N GLY A 213 43.65 -30.35 42.15
CA GLY A 213 42.46 -30.77 42.91
C GLY A 213 41.24 -31.11 42.06
N LEU A 214 41.24 -30.68 40.79
CA LEU A 214 40.13 -30.93 39.87
C LEU A 214 39.85 -32.43 39.65
N PRO A 215 38.57 -32.82 39.46
CA PRO A 215 38.21 -34.18 39.09
C PRO A 215 38.93 -34.66 37.83
N ARG A 216 39.27 -35.95 37.74
CA ARG A 216 39.91 -36.53 36.54
C ARG A 216 39.08 -36.39 35.26
N SER A 217 37.76 -36.26 35.40
CA SER A 217 36.82 -36.06 34.30
C SER A 217 36.61 -34.59 33.96
N PHE A 218 37.23 -33.66 34.68
CA PHE A 218 37.16 -32.24 34.37
C PHE A 218 38.02 -31.96 33.15
N ASP A 219 37.41 -31.38 32.12
CA ASP A 219 38.09 -30.99 30.89
C ASP A 219 37.70 -29.55 30.55
N LEU A 220 38.69 -28.68 30.39
CA LEU A 220 38.47 -27.25 30.19
C LEU A 220 38.37 -26.97 28.70
N GLY A 221 37.34 -26.24 28.27
CA GLY A 221 37.19 -25.87 26.87
C GLY A 221 38.31 -24.98 26.34
N GLU A 222 38.59 -25.08 25.03
CA GLU A 222 39.57 -24.21 24.34
C GLU A 222 39.16 -22.73 24.37
N ASP A 223 37.90 -22.43 24.69
CA ASP A 223 37.35 -21.09 24.82
C ASP A 223 37.77 -20.37 26.12
N VAL A 224 38.45 -21.05 27.04
CA VAL A 224 38.91 -20.49 28.31
C VAL A 224 40.37 -20.04 28.19
N SER A 225 40.57 -18.72 28.22
CA SER A 225 41.89 -18.10 28.32
C SER A 225 42.26 -17.77 29.76
N PHE A 226 43.54 -17.92 30.12
CA PHE A 226 44.09 -17.48 31.40
C PHE A 226 44.62 -16.03 31.31
N PRO A 227 44.54 -15.23 32.39
CA PRO A 227 44.09 -15.61 33.73
C PRO A 227 42.56 -15.74 33.87
N VAL A 228 42.13 -16.65 34.76
CA VAL A 228 40.73 -16.81 35.18
C VAL A 228 40.55 -16.18 36.56
N SER A 229 39.67 -15.18 36.66
CA SER A 229 39.37 -14.47 37.90
C SER A 229 38.16 -15.02 38.62
N TYR A 230 38.30 -15.23 39.92
CA TYR A 230 37.22 -15.51 40.86
C TYR A 230 36.94 -14.27 41.72
N HIS A 231 35.69 -13.82 41.75
CA HIS A 231 35.20 -12.70 42.56
C HIS A 231 34.14 -13.19 43.54
N ILE A 232 34.18 -12.70 44.77
CA ILE A 232 33.13 -12.99 45.75
C ILE A 232 31.87 -12.13 45.55
N ASP A 233 32.02 -10.98 44.89
CA ASP A 233 30.89 -10.14 44.50
C ASP A 233 30.30 -10.66 43.18
N PRO A 234 29.07 -11.19 43.17
CA PRO A 234 28.47 -11.73 41.95
C PRO A 234 28.31 -10.67 40.86
N ALA A 235 28.10 -9.39 41.20
CA ALA A 235 27.90 -8.33 40.22
C ALA A 235 29.16 -8.08 39.36
N SER A 236 30.34 -8.45 39.86
CA SER A 236 31.62 -8.31 39.13
C SER A 236 31.66 -9.11 37.83
N TYR A 237 30.89 -10.21 37.72
CA TYR A 237 30.83 -11.04 36.52
C TYR A 237 29.87 -10.51 35.45
N PHE A 238 28.87 -9.71 35.84
CA PHE A 238 27.77 -9.29 34.97
C PHE A 238 27.80 -7.79 34.63
N GLN A 239 28.94 -7.13 34.81
CA GLN A 239 29.15 -5.71 34.49
C GLN A 239 28.72 -5.31 33.06
N PRO A 240 28.95 -6.12 32.00
CA PRO A 240 28.53 -5.75 30.64
C PRO A 240 27.01 -5.50 30.49
N TRP A 241 26.19 -6.14 31.33
CA TRP A 241 24.73 -5.98 31.34
C TRP A 241 24.26 -5.00 32.42
N SER A 242 25.18 -4.31 33.10
CA SER A 242 24.86 -3.39 34.21
C SER A 242 23.98 -4.05 35.28
N MET A 243 24.24 -5.33 35.57
CA MET A 243 23.50 -6.06 36.60
C MET A 243 23.99 -5.68 38.00
N SER A 244 23.04 -5.54 38.92
CA SER A 244 23.32 -5.34 40.34
C SER A 244 22.60 -6.38 41.19
N ALA A 245 23.19 -6.75 42.33
CA ALA A 245 22.54 -7.61 43.30
C ALA A 245 21.43 -6.85 44.03
N ILE A 246 20.22 -7.43 44.06
CA ILE A 246 19.09 -6.87 44.79
C ILE A 246 19.38 -6.91 46.29
N ASP A 247 19.13 -5.79 46.96
CA ASP A 247 19.31 -5.72 48.41
C ASP A 247 18.26 -6.57 49.12
N THR A 248 18.67 -7.76 49.54
CA THR A 248 17.83 -8.76 50.20
C THR A 248 18.26 -8.89 51.65
N ARG A 249 17.31 -8.72 52.58
CA ARG A 249 17.54 -8.84 54.03
C ARG A 249 16.42 -9.61 54.70
N GLN A 250 16.77 -10.32 55.76
CA GLN A 250 15.81 -10.82 56.73
C GLN A 250 15.16 -9.64 57.48
N LEU A 251 14.00 -9.84 58.12
CA LEU A 251 13.29 -8.79 58.86
C LEU A 251 14.09 -8.16 60.03
N ASN A 252 15.18 -8.81 60.47
CA ASN A 252 16.11 -8.27 61.46
C ASN A 252 17.33 -7.54 60.85
N GLY A 253 17.37 -7.38 59.52
CA GLY A 253 18.46 -6.75 58.79
C GLY A 253 19.65 -7.65 58.44
N SER A 254 19.59 -8.95 58.75
CA SER A 254 20.63 -9.93 58.37
C SER A 254 20.58 -10.23 56.87
N SER A 255 21.73 -10.32 56.21
CA SER A 255 21.84 -10.81 54.83
C SER A 255 22.11 -12.31 54.73
N SER A 256 22.23 -13.02 55.87
CA SER A 256 22.56 -14.44 55.84
C SER A 256 21.41 -15.26 55.25
N THR A 257 21.75 -16.16 54.32
CA THR A 257 20.83 -17.12 53.68
C THR A 257 21.12 -18.54 54.14
N GLN A 258 22.37 -18.87 54.50
CA GLN A 258 22.77 -20.18 55.06
C GLN A 258 23.90 -19.99 56.09
N GLY A 259 23.79 -20.60 57.28
CA GLY A 259 24.92 -20.76 58.21
C GLY A 259 25.69 -19.50 58.65
N GLY A 260 25.12 -18.30 58.52
CA GLY A 260 25.79 -17.02 58.79
C GLY A 260 26.44 -16.35 57.56
N SER A 261 26.39 -16.98 56.38
CA SER A 261 26.83 -16.46 55.09
C SER A 261 25.65 -16.09 54.18
N GLN A 262 25.88 -15.22 53.21
CA GLN A 262 24.95 -14.94 52.11
C GLN A 262 25.43 -15.69 50.88
N LEU A 263 24.74 -16.76 50.52
CA LEU A 263 25.05 -17.61 49.36
C LEU A 263 24.01 -17.46 48.25
N ASP A 264 22.79 -17.07 48.61
CA ASP A 264 21.67 -16.97 47.69
C ASP A 264 21.44 -15.52 47.29
N PHE A 265 21.44 -15.28 45.98
CA PHE A 265 21.36 -13.93 45.42
C PHE A 265 20.27 -13.85 44.36
N ILE A 266 19.80 -12.62 44.13
CA ILE A 266 19.03 -12.22 42.96
C ILE A 266 19.76 -11.03 42.37
N LEU A 267 20.18 -11.13 41.11
CA LEU A 267 20.76 -10.05 40.33
C LEU A 267 19.77 -9.66 39.23
N ALA A 268 19.69 -8.38 38.90
CA ALA A 268 18.90 -7.91 37.78
C ALA A 268 19.59 -6.76 37.03
N THR A 269 19.27 -6.62 35.75
CA THR A 269 19.73 -5.55 34.87
C THR A 269 19.26 -4.16 35.32
N SER A 270 19.91 -3.12 34.80
CA SER A 270 19.51 -1.72 35.02
C SER A 270 18.08 -1.42 34.57
N SER A 271 17.58 -2.07 33.52
CA SER A 271 16.19 -1.93 33.06
C SER A 271 15.15 -2.31 34.12
N LEU A 272 15.45 -3.29 34.98
CA LEU A 272 14.59 -3.70 36.08
C LEU A 272 14.86 -2.92 37.38
N THR A 273 16.13 -2.60 37.65
CA THR A 273 16.55 -1.94 38.89
C THR A 273 16.41 -0.42 38.88
N SER A 274 16.25 0.21 37.70
CA SER A 274 15.84 1.61 37.58
C SER A 274 14.37 1.84 37.97
N ARG A 275 13.59 0.76 38.11
CA ARG A 275 12.16 0.77 38.46
C ARG A 275 11.97 0.38 39.93
N PRO A 276 10.79 0.64 40.53
CA PRO A 276 10.50 0.19 41.88
C PRO A 276 10.70 -1.33 42.02
N HIS A 277 11.63 -1.71 42.87
CA HIS A 277 11.95 -3.10 43.19
C HIS A 277 12.30 -3.21 44.68
N ALA A 278 12.15 -4.41 45.24
CA ALA A 278 12.53 -4.69 46.62
C ALA A 278 12.75 -6.19 46.83
N GLY A 279 13.67 -6.55 47.73
CA GLY A 279 14.02 -7.94 48.03
C GLY A 279 13.90 -8.29 49.52
N GLU A 280 13.67 -9.55 49.83
CA GLU A 280 13.60 -10.07 51.19
C GLU A 280 14.13 -11.52 51.29
N ILE A 281 14.72 -11.85 52.44
CA ILE A 281 15.08 -13.21 52.83
C ILE A 281 14.03 -13.72 53.82
N TYR A 282 13.29 -14.76 53.45
CA TYR A 282 12.21 -15.30 54.26
C TYR A 282 12.73 -16.19 55.39
N ASN A 283 12.40 -15.83 56.64
CA ASN A 283 12.70 -16.63 57.82
C ASN A 283 11.45 -16.76 58.70
N SER A 284 10.90 -17.97 58.83
CA SER A 284 9.69 -18.23 59.62
C SER A 284 9.81 -17.85 61.10
N VAL A 285 11.02 -17.78 61.65
CA VAL A 285 11.25 -17.31 63.03
C VAL A 285 10.94 -15.81 63.18
N LEU A 286 11.13 -15.03 62.12
CA LEU A 286 11.00 -13.57 62.14
C LEU A 286 9.65 -13.08 61.57
N ASP A 287 9.00 -13.88 60.75
CA ASP A 287 7.66 -13.60 60.21
C ASP A 287 6.62 -13.78 61.33
N ILE A 288 6.29 -12.70 62.05
CA ILE A 288 5.31 -12.70 63.14
C ILE A 288 4.02 -11.94 62.82
N SER A 289 3.99 -11.18 61.71
CA SER A 289 2.80 -10.46 61.22
C SER A 289 2.98 -9.98 59.77
N ASN A 290 1.89 -9.69 59.08
CA ASN A 290 1.90 -9.07 57.73
C ASN A 290 2.24 -7.56 57.73
N ARG A 291 2.89 -7.03 58.77
CA ARG A 291 3.19 -5.58 58.91
C ARG A 291 4.64 -5.21 58.59
N GLY A 292 5.52 -6.18 58.37
CA GLY A 292 6.94 -5.96 58.09
C GLY A 292 7.40 -6.71 56.84
N GLY A 293 8.36 -6.12 56.13
CA GLY A 293 8.89 -6.66 54.88
C GLY A 293 7.92 -6.57 53.70
N LEU A 294 8.21 -7.33 52.66
CA LEU A 294 7.37 -7.45 51.48
C LEU A 294 6.02 -8.12 51.81
N PRO A 295 4.95 -7.80 51.07
CA PRO A 295 3.65 -8.46 51.24
C PRO A 295 3.76 -9.97 51.09
N LYS A 296 3.06 -10.75 51.90
CA LYS A 296 3.08 -12.22 51.89
C LYS A 296 1.66 -12.77 52.08
N SER A 297 1.39 -13.95 51.55
CA SER A 297 0.05 -14.54 51.53
C SER A 297 -0.26 -15.31 52.82
N GLY A 298 -1.50 -15.25 53.28
CA GLY A 298 -1.94 -15.98 54.48
C GLY A 298 -1.40 -15.48 55.82
N GLN A 299 -1.42 -16.36 56.83
CA GLN A 299 -0.92 -16.11 58.18
C GLN A 299 0.55 -16.54 58.30
N PRO A 300 1.33 -15.95 59.22
CA PRO A 300 2.70 -16.36 59.46
C PRO A 300 2.84 -17.85 59.82
N LEU A 301 3.92 -18.47 59.34
CA LEU A 301 4.18 -19.89 59.51
C LEU A 301 4.78 -20.20 60.90
N PRO A 302 4.68 -21.44 61.40
CA PRO A 302 5.38 -21.86 62.62
C PRO A 302 6.89 -21.60 62.54
N GLU A 303 7.51 -21.20 63.66
CA GLU A 303 8.90 -20.75 63.70
C GLU A 303 9.91 -21.73 63.09
N ARG A 304 9.63 -23.04 63.18
CA ARG A 304 10.51 -24.12 62.69
C ARG A 304 10.37 -24.40 61.20
N THR A 305 9.48 -23.73 60.47
CA THR A 305 9.15 -24.10 59.09
C THR A 305 10.36 -23.93 58.16
N SER A 306 11.07 -22.80 58.21
CA SER A 306 12.31 -22.60 57.45
C SER A 306 13.35 -23.68 57.75
N MET A 307 13.63 -23.97 59.03
CA MET A 307 14.57 -25.01 59.46
C MET A 307 14.16 -26.43 59.05
N ASN A 308 12.86 -26.69 58.92
CA ASN A 308 12.35 -27.98 58.49
C ASN A 308 12.41 -28.16 56.98
N ALA A 309 12.46 -27.06 56.22
CA ALA A 309 12.48 -27.06 54.76
C ALA A 309 13.90 -27.21 54.21
N SER A 310 14.86 -26.48 54.78
CA SER A 310 16.24 -26.43 54.31
C SER A 310 17.15 -25.74 55.34
N ASP A 311 18.45 -25.95 55.22
CA ASP A 311 19.48 -25.15 55.87
C ASP A 311 19.70 -23.78 55.20
N HIS A 312 19.13 -23.58 54.00
CA HIS A 312 18.99 -22.29 53.31
C HIS A 312 17.63 -21.61 53.60
N LEU A 313 17.66 -20.28 53.62
CA LEU A 313 16.47 -19.43 53.63
C LEU A 313 16.11 -19.01 52.21
N ALA A 314 14.81 -19.03 51.90
CA ALA A 314 14.31 -18.59 50.61
C ALA A 314 14.53 -17.09 50.41
N VAL A 315 14.99 -16.69 49.22
CA VAL A 315 15.20 -15.29 48.83
C VAL A 315 14.22 -14.92 47.74
N PHE A 316 13.55 -13.77 47.85
CA PHE A 316 12.56 -13.34 46.86
C PHE A 316 12.61 -11.83 46.64
N ALA A 317 12.17 -11.40 45.45
CA ALA A 317 12.14 -10.00 45.07
C ALA A 317 10.92 -9.65 44.20
N ASP A 318 10.45 -8.43 44.37
CA ASP A 318 9.41 -7.80 43.56
C ASP A 318 10.04 -6.88 42.53
N PHE A 319 9.60 -7.01 41.28
CA PHE A 319 9.95 -6.16 40.15
C PHE A 319 8.70 -5.55 39.52
N LYS A 320 8.88 -4.41 38.86
CA LYS A 320 7.89 -3.81 37.97
C LYS A 320 8.34 -3.99 36.53
N LEU A 321 7.61 -4.82 35.77
CA LEU A 321 7.94 -5.14 34.37
C LEU A 321 7.46 -4.07 33.39
N SER A 322 6.38 -3.38 33.72
CA SER A 322 5.97 -2.16 33.02
C SER A 322 6.66 -0.96 33.68
N SER A 323 7.47 -0.24 32.91
CA SER A 323 7.79 1.15 33.18
C SER A 323 6.63 2.06 32.77
N GLN A 324 6.51 3.25 33.37
CA GLN A 324 5.95 4.39 32.63
C GLN A 324 7.05 4.90 31.69
N ASP A 325 7.38 4.16 30.63
CA ASP A 325 8.30 4.64 29.58
C ASP A 325 7.52 5.08 28.32
N SER A 326 6.22 5.35 28.44
CA SER A 326 5.41 5.82 27.33
C SER A 326 5.49 7.34 27.22
N LEU A 327 5.70 7.82 26.00
CA LEU A 327 5.33 9.19 25.64
C LEU A 327 3.83 9.37 25.89
N VAL A 328 3.41 10.61 26.12
CA VAL A 328 2.00 10.99 26.01
C VAL A 328 1.89 11.99 24.87
N LEU A 329 0.97 11.73 23.95
CA LEU A 329 0.66 12.60 22.82
C LEU A 329 -0.83 12.94 22.84
N GLU A 330 -1.14 14.23 22.97
CA GLU A 330 -2.50 14.75 22.90
C GLU A 330 -2.63 15.76 21.76
N VAL A 331 -3.81 15.82 21.13
CA VAL A 331 -4.15 16.85 20.14
C VAL A 331 -5.35 17.68 20.64
N SER A 332 -5.31 19.00 20.44
CA SER A 332 -6.41 19.88 20.78
C SER A 332 -6.55 21.05 19.78
N PRO A 333 -7.75 21.31 19.24
CA PRO A 333 -8.94 20.45 19.29
C PRO A 333 -8.70 19.14 18.52
N SER A 334 -9.51 18.12 18.77
CA SER A 334 -9.41 16.80 18.10
C SER A 334 -10.13 16.75 16.74
N GLU A 335 -10.64 17.89 16.26
CA GLU A 335 -11.36 18.03 15.00
C GLU A 335 -11.06 19.42 14.41
N ILE A 336 -10.69 19.48 13.14
CA ILE A 336 -10.45 20.71 12.35
C ILE A 336 -10.99 20.55 10.92
N SER A 337 -11.01 21.61 10.13
CA SER A 337 -11.26 21.62 8.68
C SER A 337 -9.94 21.64 7.91
N GLU A 338 -9.87 21.05 6.71
CA GLU A 338 -8.69 21.18 5.83
C GLU A 338 -8.37 22.65 5.51
N SER A 339 -9.42 23.47 5.35
CA SER A 339 -9.33 24.91 5.13
C SER A 339 -8.91 25.73 6.36
N ASP A 340 -8.80 25.12 7.55
CA ASP A 340 -8.44 25.86 8.75
C ASP A 340 -6.99 26.38 8.68
N PRO A 341 -6.69 27.53 9.30
CA PRO A 341 -5.33 28.07 9.29
C PRO A 341 -4.37 27.19 10.12
N PRO A 342 -3.07 27.16 9.77
CA PRO A 342 -2.05 26.45 10.56
C PRO A 342 -2.06 26.85 12.04
N GLY A 343 -1.91 25.87 12.93
CA GLY A 343 -1.93 26.06 14.38
C GLY A 343 -3.33 26.14 15.00
N THR A 344 -4.40 25.92 14.23
CA THR A 344 -5.75 25.73 14.77
C THR A 344 -5.79 24.54 15.73
N ALA A 345 -5.10 23.45 15.40
CA ALA A 345 -4.79 22.35 16.32
C ALA A 345 -3.32 22.31 16.72
N THR A 346 -3.06 21.83 17.95
CA THR A 346 -1.71 21.64 18.49
C THR A 346 -1.53 20.23 19.04
N LEU A 347 -0.36 19.65 18.81
CA LEU A 347 0.12 18.42 19.42
C LEU A 347 0.87 18.75 20.70
N THR A 348 0.46 18.18 21.83
CA THR A 348 1.15 18.28 23.12
C THR A 348 1.85 16.95 23.41
N ILE A 349 3.15 17.01 23.60
CA ILE A 349 4.01 15.85 23.86
C ILE A 349 4.52 15.95 25.30
N GLU A 350 4.34 14.90 26.09
CA GLU A 350 4.87 14.80 27.45
C GLU A 350 5.82 13.59 27.59
N LEU A 351 7.00 13.84 28.15
CA LEU A 351 7.98 12.83 28.53
C LEU A 351 7.64 12.23 29.90
N PRO A 352 7.87 10.93 30.11
CA PRO A 352 7.66 10.30 31.41
C PRO A 352 8.59 10.82 32.51
N SER A 353 9.77 11.34 32.14
CA SER A 353 10.71 11.99 33.03
C SER A 353 11.56 13.02 32.29
N ALA A 354 11.94 14.09 32.98
CA ALA A 354 12.82 15.12 32.43
C ALA A 354 14.23 14.56 32.14
N PRO A 355 14.88 14.93 31.02
CA PRO A 355 16.28 14.61 30.75
C PRO A 355 17.20 15.14 31.87
N GLY A 356 18.27 14.41 32.18
CA GLY A 356 19.26 14.81 33.18
C GLY A 356 20.16 15.97 32.74
N PRO A 357 21.00 16.51 33.65
CA PRO A 357 21.92 17.58 33.32
C PRO A 357 22.93 17.17 32.23
N GLY A 358 22.87 17.81 31.07
CA GLY A 358 23.74 17.52 29.91
C GLY A 358 23.19 16.46 28.96
N GLU A 359 21.99 15.94 29.23
CA GLU A 359 21.28 14.99 28.37
C GLU A 359 20.17 15.70 27.58
N SER A 360 19.78 15.09 26.46
CA SER A 360 18.65 15.52 25.64
C SER A 360 17.91 14.30 25.09
N VAL A 361 16.60 14.43 24.92
CA VAL A 361 15.75 13.42 24.29
C VAL A 361 15.15 14.00 23.02
N GLU A 362 15.31 13.30 21.90
CA GLU A 362 14.68 13.68 20.63
C GLU A 362 13.43 12.83 20.42
N VAL A 363 12.31 13.49 20.14
CA VAL A 363 11.03 12.84 19.81
C VAL A 363 10.72 13.13 18.35
N SER A 364 10.53 12.08 17.56
CA SER A 364 10.09 12.15 16.18
C SER A 364 8.57 12.08 16.09
N LEU A 365 7.98 13.03 15.36
CA LEU A 365 6.56 13.08 15.01
C LEU A 365 6.37 12.60 13.57
N SER A 366 5.30 11.85 13.34
CA SER A 366 4.86 11.45 12.00
C SER A 366 3.34 11.50 11.89
N SER A 367 2.85 11.73 10.67
CA SER A 367 1.44 11.71 10.30
C SER A 367 1.14 10.48 9.45
N SER A 368 0.03 9.79 9.72
CA SER A 368 -0.44 8.68 8.89
C SER A 368 -1.01 9.12 7.53
N ALA A 369 -1.39 10.39 7.40
CA ALA A 369 -1.94 10.98 6.18
C ALA A 369 -1.38 12.40 5.96
N PRO A 370 -0.14 12.52 5.47
CA PRO A 370 0.50 13.80 5.19
C PRO A 370 -0.24 14.73 4.22
N GLY A 371 -1.09 14.16 3.35
CA GLY A 371 -1.95 14.93 2.43
C GLY A 371 -3.09 15.66 3.11
N GLU A 372 -3.43 15.28 4.35
CA GLU A 372 -4.55 15.83 5.14
C GLU A 372 -4.06 16.80 6.21
N ALA A 373 -3.05 16.36 6.97
CA ALA A 373 -2.46 17.17 8.02
C ALA A 373 -1.03 16.72 8.37
N LEU A 374 -0.20 17.70 8.68
CA LEU A 374 1.20 17.57 9.04
C LEU A 374 1.49 18.24 10.38
N SER A 375 2.55 17.83 11.05
CA SER A 375 3.12 18.58 12.17
C SER A 375 4.11 19.63 11.65
N GLU A 376 4.08 20.85 12.20
CA GLU A 376 5.00 21.93 11.81
C GLU A 376 6.48 21.56 12.03
N GLN A 377 6.75 20.66 12.97
CA GLN A 377 8.08 20.10 13.25
C GLN A 377 8.01 18.57 13.25
N GLU A 378 8.95 17.91 12.59
CA GLU A 378 9.07 16.44 12.58
C GLU A 378 9.93 15.92 13.75
N ILE A 379 10.82 16.74 14.30
CA ILE A 379 11.68 16.38 15.43
C ILE A 379 11.58 17.46 16.51
N VAL A 380 11.30 17.03 17.73
CA VAL A 380 11.21 17.89 18.92
C VAL A 380 12.26 17.45 19.94
N THR A 381 13.19 18.35 20.29
CA THR A 381 14.25 18.05 21.25
C THR A 381 13.90 18.58 22.64
N PHE A 382 13.92 17.73 23.66
CA PHE A 382 13.76 18.07 25.08
C PHE A 382 15.13 18.18 25.75
N GLY A 383 15.35 19.29 26.46
CA GLY A 383 16.55 19.54 27.27
C GLY A 383 16.34 19.32 28.76
N ASN A 384 17.39 19.55 29.54
CA ASN A 384 17.39 19.39 31.00
C ASN A 384 16.21 20.10 31.68
N GLY A 385 15.39 19.32 32.40
CA GLY A 385 14.23 19.82 33.14
C GLY A 385 12.95 20.02 32.33
N GLU A 386 12.97 19.79 31.01
CA GLU A 386 11.76 19.87 30.16
C GLU A 386 11.03 18.54 30.13
N THR A 387 9.72 18.56 30.40
CA THR A 387 8.86 17.37 30.30
C THR A 387 7.72 17.54 29.30
N VAL A 388 7.37 18.76 28.89
CA VAL A 388 6.23 19.00 27.98
C VAL A 388 6.64 19.96 26.86
N LYS A 389 6.26 19.66 25.61
CA LYS A 389 6.38 20.56 24.45
C LYS A 389 5.13 20.52 23.58
N THR A 390 4.92 21.59 22.82
CA THR A 390 3.80 21.72 21.88
C THR A 390 4.28 22.01 20.47
N VAL A 391 3.58 21.48 19.47
CA VAL A 391 3.85 21.66 18.03
C VAL A 391 2.53 21.97 17.32
N SER A 392 2.53 22.94 16.41
CA SER A 392 1.35 23.28 15.60
C SER A 392 1.06 22.17 14.58
N VAL A 393 -0.23 21.93 14.32
CA VAL A 393 -0.68 21.14 13.17
C VAL A 393 -0.93 22.06 11.98
N ILE A 394 -0.54 21.61 10.79
CA ILE A 394 -0.82 22.24 9.50
C ILE A 394 -1.84 21.35 8.79
N SER A 395 -3.08 21.81 8.66
CA SER A 395 -4.08 21.20 7.76
C SER A 395 -3.72 21.48 6.30
N VAL A 396 -4.06 20.55 5.43
CA VAL A 396 -3.78 20.59 3.99
C VAL A 396 -5.09 20.40 3.25
N VAL A 397 -5.46 21.37 2.41
CA VAL A 397 -6.54 21.20 1.42
C VAL A 397 -5.96 20.41 0.26
N ASP A 398 -6.48 19.21 0.02
CA ASP A 398 -6.01 18.30 -1.02
C ASP A 398 -6.89 18.31 -2.28
N ASP A 399 -7.94 19.14 -2.25
CA ASP A 399 -8.96 19.30 -3.30
C ASP A 399 -9.80 18.04 -3.57
N LEU A 400 -9.65 16.95 -2.80
CA LEU A 400 -10.39 15.71 -2.93
C LEU A 400 -11.67 15.75 -2.08
N VAL A 401 -12.83 15.58 -2.73
CA VAL A 401 -14.10 15.39 -2.00
C VAL A 401 -14.19 13.96 -1.52
N ASP A 402 -13.58 13.69 -0.38
CA ASP A 402 -13.44 12.34 0.14
C ASP A 402 -13.98 12.15 1.58
N GLY A 403 -14.61 13.21 2.10
CA GLY A 403 -15.27 13.27 3.39
C GLY A 403 -14.29 13.33 4.57
N THR A 404 -14.80 13.46 5.80
CA THR A 404 -13.94 13.57 6.98
C THR A 404 -12.90 12.43 7.05
N ARG A 405 -11.62 12.80 7.07
CA ARG A 405 -10.48 11.90 7.20
C ARG A 405 -9.96 11.83 8.63
N GLU A 406 -9.37 10.68 8.94
CA GLU A 406 -8.71 10.44 10.21
C GLU A 406 -7.20 10.48 10.03
N VAL A 407 -6.56 11.41 10.73
CA VAL A 407 -5.11 11.53 10.79
C VAL A 407 -4.62 11.03 12.14
N ILE A 408 -3.75 10.03 12.13
CA ILE A 408 -3.08 9.51 13.31
C ILE A 408 -1.69 10.12 13.37
N PHE A 409 -1.45 10.95 14.38
CA PHE A 409 -0.10 11.42 14.69
C PHE A 409 0.57 10.42 15.62
N THR A 410 1.84 10.10 15.34
CA THR A 410 2.65 9.20 16.17
C THR A 410 3.88 9.94 16.68
N ALA A 411 4.08 9.96 18.00
CA ALA A 411 5.31 10.41 18.65
C ALA A 411 6.16 9.20 19.04
N SER A 412 7.45 9.22 18.68
CA SER A 412 8.38 8.11 18.97
C SER A 412 9.75 8.63 19.38
N SER A 413 10.43 7.89 20.25
CA SER A 413 11.79 8.21 20.68
C SER A 413 12.52 6.92 21.06
N PRO A 414 13.83 6.76 20.76
CA PRO A 414 14.57 5.57 21.14
C PRO A 414 14.53 5.31 22.65
N GLY A 415 14.10 4.10 23.03
CA GLY A 415 14.00 3.70 24.44
C GLY A 415 12.71 4.11 25.16
N LEU A 416 11.80 4.81 24.48
CA LEU A 416 10.44 5.11 24.97
C LEU A 416 9.40 4.39 24.11
N SER A 417 8.29 3.98 24.71
CA SER A 417 7.13 3.51 23.96
C SER A 417 6.48 4.70 23.26
N SER A 418 6.24 4.56 21.95
CA SER A 418 5.54 5.56 21.16
C SER A 418 4.11 5.75 21.65
N ASP A 419 3.56 6.93 21.42
CA ASP A 419 2.14 7.21 21.63
C ASP A 419 1.52 7.82 20.37
N THR A 420 0.21 7.64 20.23
CA THR A 420 -0.54 8.09 19.07
C THR A 420 -1.75 8.89 19.49
N THR A 421 -2.06 9.94 18.73
CA THR A 421 -3.27 10.73 18.93
C THR A 421 -4.03 10.88 17.61
N ARG A 422 -5.34 11.04 17.71
CA ARG A 422 -6.26 11.06 16.55
C ARG A 422 -6.80 12.45 16.34
N LEU A 423 -6.66 12.95 15.12
CA LEU A 423 -7.26 14.19 14.63
C LEU A 423 -8.24 13.86 13.52
N LEU A 424 -9.47 14.33 13.63
CA LEU A 424 -10.43 14.33 12.52
C LEU A 424 -10.22 15.61 11.69
N VAL A 425 -10.07 15.45 10.38
CA VAL A 425 -9.94 16.56 9.44
C VAL A 425 -11.17 16.51 8.54
N ASN A 426 -12.03 17.53 8.65
CA ASN A 426 -13.23 17.64 7.85
C ASN A 426 -12.87 18.14 6.46
N ASP A 427 -13.30 17.36 5.49
CA ASP A 427 -13.26 17.70 4.07
C ASP A 427 -13.97 19.04 3.84
N SER A 428 -13.20 19.98 3.32
CA SER A 428 -13.68 21.29 2.86
C SER A 428 -13.48 21.49 1.36
N SER A 429 -13.03 20.43 0.68
CA SER A 429 -12.82 20.39 -0.75
C SER A 429 -14.16 20.42 -1.48
N ILE A 430 -14.14 21.05 -2.65
CA ILE A 430 -15.31 21.22 -3.52
C ILE A 430 -15.07 20.48 -4.84
N SER A 431 -16.07 19.72 -5.29
CA SER A 431 -16.00 18.89 -6.51
C SER A 431 -16.14 19.68 -7.82
N LEU A 432 -16.12 21.01 -7.74
CA LEU A 432 -16.32 21.93 -8.84
C LEU A 432 -15.46 23.19 -8.66
N TYR A 433 -15.28 23.96 -9.72
CA TYR A 433 -14.68 25.28 -9.66
C TYR A 433 -15.75 26.36 -9.50
N GLU A 434 -15.46 27.41 -8.73
CA GLU A 434 -16.40 28.51 -8.48
C GLU A 434 -15.96 29.80 -9.20
N ILE A 435 -16.83 30.33 -10.05
CA ILE A 435 -16.64 31.63 -10.70
C ILE A 435 -17.19 32.70 -9.77
N ASN A 436 -16.29 33.33 -9.01
CA ASN A 436 -16.66 34.30 -7.97
C ASN A 436 -16.86 35.73 -8.49
N GLN A 437 -16.26 36.08 -9.62
CA GLN A 437 -16.41 37.40 -10.25
C GLN A 437 -16.16 37.33 -11.75
N PRO A 438 -16.87 38.11 -12.58
CA PRO A 438 -16.54 38.24 -14.00
C PRO A 438 -15.14 38.83 -14.20
N GLY A 439 -14.49 38.47 -15.30
CA GLY A 439 -13.14 38.90 -15.69
C GLY A 439 -12.00 38.21 -14.94
N ALA A 440 -12.27 37.45 -13.88
CA ALA A 440 -11.26 36.65 -13.21
C ALA A 440 -11.05 35.30 -13.91
N ALA A 441 -9.79 34.96 -14.15
CA ALA A 441 -9.39 33.67 -14.68
C ALA A 441 -9.39 32.60 -13.57
N ILE A 442 -10.09 31.50 -13.82
CA ILE A 442 -9.89 30.23 -13.12
C ILE A 442 -8.90 29.43 -13.93
N GLN A 443 -7.83 28.95 -13.30
CA GLN A 443 -6.80 28.16 -13.95
C GLN A 443 -6.74 26.76 -13.33
N GLU A 444 -6.67 25.74 -14.18
CA GLU A 444 -6.32 24.36 -13.85
C GLU A 444 -5.08 24.00 -14.66
N ASP A 445 -3.96 23.78 -13.98
CA ASP A 445 -2.64 23.55 -14.55
C ASP A 445 -2.09 22.17 -14.21
N PHE A 446 -2.92 21.29 -13.61
CA PHE A 446 -2.58 19.93 -13.19
C PHE A 446 -1.26 19.82 -12.41
N ASN A 447 -0.82 20.91 -11.77
CA ASN A 447 0.45 20.94 -11.07
C ASN A 447 0.46 19.90 -9.96
N ARG A 448 1.51 19.07 -9.91
CA ARG A 448 1.67 17.96 -8.95
C ARG A 448 0.68 16.80 -9.14
N PHE A 449 -0.03 16.77 -10.26
CA PHE A 449 -0.82 15.60 -10.63
C PHE A 449 0.11 14.39 -10.84
N ASP A 450 -0.10 13.30 -10.12
CA ASP A 450 0.79 12.13 -10.15
C ASP A 450 0.42 11.08 -11.21
N GLY A 451 -0.79 11.16 -11.78
CA GLY A 451 -1.30 10.21 -12.75
C GLY A 451 -1.69 8.83 -12.20
N LEU A 452 -1.84 8.68 -10.88
CA LEU A 452 -2.24 7.42 -10.24
C LEU A 452 -3.76 7.27 -10.11
N SER A 453 -4.50 8.38 -10.17
CA SER A 453 -5.97 8.43 -10.20
C SER A 453 -6.46 9.63 -11.02
N ALA A 454 -7.78 9.81 -11.14
CA ALA A 454 -8.31 11.03 -11.74
C ALA A 454 -7.99 12.24 -10.86
N PRO A 455 -7.74 13.43 -11.46
CA PRO A 455 -7.62 14.68 -10.71
C PRO A 455 -8.91 14.95 -9.91
N PRO A 456 -8.82 15.58 -8.72
CA PRO A 456 -9.93 15.65 -7.78
C PRO A 456 -11.24 16.26 -8.31
N ARG A 457 -11.15 17.30 -9.13
CA ARG A 457 -12.30 18.02 -9.73
C ARG A 457 -12.74 17.43 -11.08
N TRP A 458 -12.16 16.31 -11.50
CA TRP A 458 -12.32 15.75 -12.83
C TRP A 458 -12.94 14.36 -12.80
N THR A 459 -14.03 14.20 -13.54
CA THR A 459 -14.63 12.89 -13.81
C THR A 459 -14.08 12.37 -15.14
N ILE A 460 -13.36 11.25 -15.08
CA ILE A 460 -12.71 10.64 -16.26
C ILE A 460 -13.31 9.26 -16.50
N SER A 461 -13.59 8.92 -17.76
CA SER A 461 -14.09 7.60 -18.14
C SER A 461 -13.11 6.50 -17.69
N PRO A 462 -13.59 5.31 -17.32
CA PRO A 462 -12.73 4.24 -16.80
C PRO A 462 -11.55 3.93 -17.73
N GLY A 463 -10.35 3.91 -17.15
CA GLY A 463 -9.12 3.57 -17.84
C GLY A 463 -8.00 3.25 -16.83
N PRO A 464 -6.96 2.51 -17.24
CA PRO A 464 -5.84 2.22 -16.35
C PRO A 464 -4.99 3.48 -16.16
N TRP A 465 -4.95 4.00 -14.94
CA TRP A 465 -3.99 5.00 -14.49
C TRP A 465 -2.60 4.38 -14.37
N ARG A 466 -1.58 5.10 -14.84
CA ARG A 466 -0.22 4.55 -15.03
C ARG A 466 0.88 5.43 -14.43
N GLY A 467 0.52 6.47 -13.69
CA GLY A 467 1.45 7.41 -13.06
C GLY A 467 1.98 8.46 -14.04
N SER A 468 3.15 9.00 -13.72
CA SER A 468 3.86 9.95 -14.57
C SER A 468 4.49 9.27 -15.80
N ASN A 469 4.52 9.97 -16.93
CA ASN A 469 5.19 9.51 -18.15
C ASN A 469 5.78 10.70 -18.90
N ASN A 470 7.03 10.58 -19.32
CA ASN A 470 7.73 11.57 -20.15
C ASN A 470 7.74 11.19 -21.64
N GLY A 471 6.79 10.33 -22.03
CA GLY A 471 6.69 9.75 -23.38
C GLY A 471 7.46 8.45 -23.60
N GLY A 472 8.28 8.01 -22.64
CA GLY A 472 9.02 6.75 -22.70
C GLY A 472 8.13 5.49 -22.68
N SER A 473 6.97 5.54 -22.03
CA SER A 473 6.03 4.41 -22.00
C SER A 473 5.18 4.36 -23.27
N GLY A 474 5.08 3.17 -23.87
CA GLY A 474 4.13 2.85 -24.95
C GLY A 474 2.89 2.08 -24.50
N LEU A 475 2.68 1.92 -23.19
CA LEU A 475 1.51 1.22 -22.65
C LEU A 475 0.28 2.12 -22.69
N ALA A 476 -0.78 1.70 -23.37
CA ALA A 476 -2.02 2.45 -23.37
C ALA A 476 -2.58 2.65 -21.94
N GLY A 477 -3.08 3.85 -21.66
CA GLY A 477 -3.56 4.28 -20.36
C GLY A 477 -3.64 5.78 -20.21
N LEU A 478 -3.92 6.19 -18.96
CA LEU A 478 -4.02 7.57 -18.52
C LEU A 478 -2.80 7.92 -17.68
N TYR A 479 -2.30 9.14 -17.85
CA TYR A 479 -0.99 9.56 -17.36
C TYR A 479 -1.04 10.98 -16.80
N SER A 480 -0.08 11.27 -15.93
CA SER A 480 0.43 12.62 -15.77
C SER A 480 1.63 12.81 -16.70
N TYR A 481 1.58 13.78 -17.60
CA TYR A 481 2.70 14.10 -18.49
C TYR A 481 3.50 15.30 -17.96
N GLY A 482 4.81 15.35 -18.23
CA GLY A 482 5.66 16.48 -17.81
C GLY A 482 6.14 16.42 -16.37
N ASP A 483 7.01 17.38 -15.99
CA ASP A 483 7.52 17.54 -14.62
C ASP A 483 6.60 18.44 -13.76
N ASP A 484 5.82 19.28 -14.42
CA ASP A 484 4.73 20.11 -13.90
C ASP A 484 3.45 19.28 -13.72
N GLY A 485 3.13 18.43 -14.71
CA GLY A 485 1.99 17.51 -14.68
C GLY A 485 0.87 17.99 -15.59
N SER A 486 0.45 17.16 -16.54
CA SER A 486 -0.66 17.42 -17.47
C SER A 486 -1.55 16.19 -17.60
N LEU A 487 -2.83 16.37 -17.92
CA LEU A 487 -3.76 15.25 -18.08
C LEU A 487 -3.51 14.51 -19.42
N GLY A 488 -2.80 13.39 -19.35
CA GLY A 488 -2.31 12.63 -20.51
C GLY A 488 -3.15 11.42 -20.91
N PHE A 489 -3.28 11.23 -22.22
CA PHE A 489 -4.03 10.16 -22.88
C PHE A 489 -3.13 9.39 -23.86
N LEU A 490 -3.02 8.08 -23.67
CA LEU A 490 -2.44 7.14 -24.64
C LEU A 490 -3.47 6.06 -24.94
N LEU A 491 -4.17 6.22 -26.06
CA LEU A 491 -5.40 5.47 -26.32
C LEU A 491 -5.12 4.08 -26.91
N ASN A 492 -5.98 3.11 -26.61
CA ASN A 492 -5.96 1.81 -27.29
C ASN A 492 -6.99 1.77 -28.43
N THR A 493 -8.26 1.49 -28.12
CA THR A 493 -9.34 1.39 -29.13
C THR A 493 -10.59 2.17 -28.74
N ASP A 494 -10.82 2.37 -27.45
CA ASP A 494 -11.95 3.15 -26.94
C ASP A 494 -11.57 4.63 -26.73
N PRO A 495 -12.50 5.57 -26.98
CA PRO A 495 -12.35 6.96 -26.58
C PRO A 495 -12.33 7.12 -25.05
N VAL A 496 -11.69 8.18 -24.58
CA VAL A 496 -11.68 8.60 -23.17
C VAL A 496 -12.28 9.98 -23.04
N THR A 497 -13.19 10.16 -22.09
CA THR A 497 -13.78 11.46 -21.76
C THR A 497 -13.26 11.95 -20.41
N ALA A 498 -12.91 13.24 -20.32
CA ALA A 498 -12.53 13.91 -19.08
C ALA A 498 -13.41 15.16 -18.91
N SER A 499 -14.11 15.27 -17.79
CA SER A 499 -15.11 16.34 -17.58
C SER A 499 -14.96 17.00 -16.21
N THR A 500 -15.25 18.29 -16.14
CA THR A 500 -15.27 19.05 -14.88
C THR A 500 -16.40 20.09 -14.88
N VAL A 501 -16.79 20.58 -13.71
CA VAL A 501 -17.95 21.44 -13.51
C VAL A 501 -17.53 22.80 -12.95
N PHE A 502 -18.14 23.86 -13.47
CA PHE A 502 -17.97 25.24 -13.01
C PHE A 502 -19.31 25.80 -12.54
N ARG A 503 -19.36 26.36 -11.34
CA ARG A 503 -20.55 27.02 -10.77
C ARG A 503 -20.42 28.54 -10.88
N ASN A 504 -21.52 29.21 -11.22
CA ASN A 504 -21.60 30.66 -11.26
C ASN A 504 -21.94 31.24 -9.87
N ASP A 505 -20.95 31.79 -9.18
CA ASP A 505 -21.13 32.45 -7.87
C ASP A 505 -20.93 33.97 -7.93
N THR A 506 -20.90 34.55 -9.14
CA THR A 506 -20.67 35.98 -9.38
C THR A 506 -21.80 36.88 -8.87
N GLY A 507 -23.00 36.31 -8.66
CA GLY A 507 -24.23 37.06 -8.39
C GLY A 507 -24.87 37.69 -9.63
N LEU A 508 -24.27 37.52 -10.82
CA LEU A 508 -24.78 37.96 -12.12
C LEU A 508 -25.00 36.76 -13.05
N THR A 509 -25.82 36.93 -14.10
CA THR A 509 -25.93 35.91 -15.15
C THR A 509 -24.68 35.96 -16.02
N ILE A 510 -24.04 34.81 -16.27
CA ILE A 510 -22.93 34.72 -17.23
C ILE A 510 -23.53 34.52 -18.62
N SER A 511 -23.26 35.45 -19.54
CA SER A 511 -23.67 35.39 -20.95
C SER A 511 -22.53 35.05 -21.90
N ALA A 512 -21.28 35.15 -21.47
CA ALA A 512 -20.12 34.74 -22.27
C ALA A 512 -18.96 34.18 -21.43
N LEU A 513 -18.21 33.26 -22.04
CA LEU A 513 -17.04 32.59 -21.48
C LEU A 513 -15.89 32.62 -22.50
N GLU A 514 -14.69 32.95 -22.05
CA GLU A 514 -13.46 32.60 -22.75
C GLU A 514 -12.88 31.33 -22.11
N ILE A 515 -12.55 30.35 -22.96
CA ILE A 515 -11.94 29.08 -22.57
C ILE A 515 -10.63 28.93 -23.34
N SER A 516 -9.52 28.71 -22.65
CA SER A 516 -8.26 28.36 -23.30
C SER A 516 -7.60 27.16 -22.64
N CYS A 517 -6.78 26.43 -23.38
CA CYS A 517 -5.94 25.35 -22.86
C CYS A 517 -4.69 25.20 -23.71
N LYS A 518 -3.73 24.40 -23.24
CA LYS A 518 -2.64 23.86 -24.03
C LYS A 518 -2.88 22.39 -24.29
N VAL A 519 -2.74 21.98 -25.55
CA VAL A 519 -2.70 20.56 -25.90
C VAL A 519 -1.27 20.18 -26.23
N GLU A 520 -0.77 19.16 -25.54
CA GLU A 520 0.62 18.72 -25.67
C GLU A 520 0.69 17.36 -26.33
N GLN A 521 1.40 17.26 -27.44
CA GLN A 521 1.73 15.98 -28.03
C GLN A 521 3.11 15.52 -27.56
N TRP A 522 3.12 14.51 -26.69
CA TRP A 522 4.32 13.99 -26.03
C TRP A 522 4.85 12.71 -26.64
N ARG A 523 4.10 12.10 -27.57
CA ARG A 523 4.53 10.94 -28.34
C ARG A 523 3.99 11.03 -29.76
N ALA A 524 4.87 10.84 -30.74
CA ALA A 524 4.57 11.01 -32.16
C ALA A 524 5.26 9.94 -33.00
N PHE A 525 4.65 9.59 -34.13
CA PHE A 525 5.17 8.64 -35.09
C PHE A 525 4.93 9.15 -36.49
N GLU A 526 5.94 9.01 -37.35
CA GLU A 526 5.83 9.19 -38.78
C GLU A 526 4.77 8.23 -39.32
N GLU A 527 3.76 8.79 -40.01
CA GLU A 527 2.58 8.06 -40.48
C GLU A 527 1.83 7.31 -39.35
N GLY A 528 1.99 7.78 -38.10
CA GLY A 528 1.31 7.24 -36.93
C GLY A 528 -0.20 7.42 -36.95
N ARG A 529 -0.86 6.81 -35.96
CA ARG A 529 -2.32 6.93 -35.81
C ARG A 529 -2.72 8.39 -35.56
N SER A 530 -3.77 8.87 -36.24
CA SER A 530 -4.28 10.24 -36.09
C SER A 530 -5.31 10.34 -34.95
N ASP A 531 -4.83 10.30 -33.71
CA ASP A 531 -5.70 10.47 -32.54
C ASP A 531 -6.13 11.94 -32.40
N THR A 532 -7.35 12.16 -31.93
CA THR A 532 -7.94 13.50 -31.83
C THR A 532 -8.36 13.82 -30.41
N LEU A 533 -8.31 15.09 -30.05
CA LEU A 533 -8.97 15.65 -28.89
C LEU A 533 -10.07 16.60 -29.37
N SER A 534 -11.28 16.47 -28.83
CA SER A 534 -12.36 17.46 -29.00
C SER A 534 -12.80 17.98 -27.64
N ALA A 535 -13.44 19.16 -27.62
CA ALA A 535 -14.02 19.73 -26.41
C ALA A 535 -15.45 20.22 -26.65
N GLU A 536 -16.28 20.11 -25.61
CA GLU A 536 -17.68 20.54 -25.60
C GLU A 536 -18.01 21.11 -24.21
N ALA A 537 -18.86 22.14 -24.17
CA ALA A 537 -19.47 22.63 -22.93
C ALA A 537 -20.92 22.14 -22.83
N PHE A 538 -21.39 21.78 -21.64
CA PHE A 538 -22.78 21.41 -21.38
C PHE A 538 -23.43 22.47 -20.50
N ILE A 539 -24.44 23.14 -21.06
CA ILE A 539 -25.27 24.13 -20.36
C ILE A 539 -26.62 23.46 -20.05
N GLY A 540 -26.79 23.01 -18.81
CA GLY A 540 -27.84 22.03 -18.48
C GLY A 540 -27.60 20.72 -19.25
N ASP A 541 -28.61 20.22 -19.96
CA ASP A 541 -28.50 19.00 -20.78
C ASP A 541 -28.04 19.25 -22.24
N ASN A 542 -27.78 20.51 -22.61
CA ASN A 542 -27.47 20.88 -24.00
C ASN A 542 -25.96 20.89 -24.27
N PRO A 543 -25.43 20.03 -25.17
CA PRO A 543 -24.04 20.09 -25.60
C PRO A 543 -23.80 21.27 -26.55
N VAL A 544 -22.70 21.99 -26.32
CA VAL A 544 -22.23 23.12 -27.13
C VAL A 544 -20.78 22.84 -27.55
N PRO A 545 -20.54 22.45 -28.81
CA PRO A 545 -19.19 22.10 -29.24
C PRO A 545 -18.24 23.30 -29.29
N LEU A 546 -16.98 23.03 -28.95
CA LEU A 546 -15.88 23.99 -28.95
C LEU A 546 -14.83 23.56 -29.98
N PRO A 547 -15.12 23.68 -31.29
CA PRO A 547 -14.24 23.18 -32.35
C PRO A 547 -12.86 23.86 -32.34
N SER A 548 -12.77 25.12 -31.88
CA SER A 548 -11.49 25.84 -31.71
C SER A 548 -10.60 25.26 -30.61
N LEU A 549 -11.13 24.36 -29.76
CA LEU A 549 -10.37 23.57 -28.78
C LEU A 549 -10.12 22.12 -29.26
N SER A 550 -10.29 21.84 -30.55
CA SER A 550 -9.99 20.52 -31.12
C SER A 550 -8.53 20.42 -31.57
N PHE A 551 -7.94 19.25 -31.39
CA PHE A 551 -6.58 18.93 -31.79
C PHE A 551 -6.52 17.57 -32.50
N THR A 552 -5.62 17.43 -33.47
CA THR A 552 -5.30 16.15 -34.10
C THR A 552 -3.80 15.92 -33.99
N ALA A 553 -3.41 14.74 -33.52
CA ALA A 553 -2.01 14.38 -33.37
C ALA A 553 -1.24 14.52 -34.69
N ASP A 554 -0.10 15.20 -34.62
CA ASP A 554 0.84 15.33 -35.73
C ASP A 554 1.54 13.99 -35.98
N SER A 555 1.68 13.65 -37.26
CA SER A 555 2.31 12.42 -37.76
C SER A 555 3.39 12.73 -38.81
N SER A 556 3.97 13.93 -38.71
CA SER A 556 5.02 14.44 -39.59
C SER A 556 6.28 13.55 -39.61
N ALA A 557 7.02 13.64 -40.71
CA ALA A 557 8.18 12.77 -40.97
C ALA A 557 9.32 12.99 -39.97
N GLY A 558 9.91 11.90 -39.47
CA GLY A 558 11.06 11.91 -38.56
C GLY A 558 10.76 11.62 -37.08
N ASP A 559 9.50 11.66 -36.66
CA ASP A 559 9.12 11.29 -35.28
C ASP A 559 8.95 9.78 -35.13
N ASN A 560 9.52 9.17 -34.08
CA ASN A 560 9.40 7.73 -33.83
C ASN A 560 9.47 7.43 -32.33
N GLY A 561 8.49 7.90 -31.56
CA GLY A 561 8.37 7.65 -30.12
C GLY A 561 8.19 8.92 -29.30
N PRO A 562 8.89 9.05 -28.14
CA PRO A 562 8.77 10.20 -27.27
C PRO A 562 9.16 11.50 -27.98
N VAL A 563 8.43 12.58 -27.72
CA VAL A 563 8.75 13.94 -28.15
C VAL A 563 9.34 14.67 -26.95
N GLU A 564 10.64 14.99 -26.99
CA GLU A 564 11.33 15.66 -25.87
C GLU A 564 10.67 17.00 -25.53
N GLY A 565 10.21 17.15 -24.29
CA GLY A 565 9.50 18.36 -23.82
C GLY A 565 8.09 18.54 -24.38
N GLY A 566 7.63 17.66 -25.27
CA GLY A 566 6.31 17.72 -25.89
C GLY A 566 6.17 18.85 -26.93
N ARG A 567 5.23 18.69 -27.86
CA ARG A 567 4.78 19.76 -28.76
C ARG A 567 3.53 20.39 -28.19
N SER A 568 3.67 21.57 -27.62
CA SER A 568 2.56 22.31 -27.01
C SER A 568 1.85 23.21 -28.04
N THR A 569 0.52 23.11 -28.11
CA THR A 569 -0.36 23.89 -29.00
C THR A 569 -1.39 24.63 -28.16
N PRO A 570 -1.34 25.97 -28.05
CA PRO A 570 -2.36 26.74 -27.34
C PRO A 570 -3.64 26.81 -28.16
N LEU A 571 -4.77 26.54 -27.52
CA LEU A 571 -6.10 26.60 -28.09
C LEU A 571 -6.98 27.56 -27.29
N ARG A 572 -7.92 28.23 -27.97
CA ARG A 572 -8.86 29.17 -27.37
C ARG A 572 -10.22 29.09 -28.06
N ALA A 573 -11.29 29.15 -27.27
CA ALA A 573 -12.66 29.29 -27.74
C ALA A 573 -13.37 30.39 -26.93
N ASN A 574 -14.17 31.17 -27.64
CA ASN A 574 -15.10 32.13 -27.05
C ASN A 574 -16.50 31.59 -27.23
N LEU A 575 -17.27 31.60 -26.15
CA LEU A 575 -18.65 31.19 -26.13
C LEU A 575 -19.50 32.36 -25.67
N ALA A 576 -20.45 32.79 -26.49
CA ALA A 576 -21.35 33.90 -26.19
C ALA A 576 -22.82 33.42 -26.13
N GLY A 577 -23.75 34.34 -25.85
CA GLY A 577 -25.19 34.06 -25.86
C GLY A 577 -25.65 33.02 -24.83
N LEU A 578 -24.89 32.87 -23.75
CA LEU A 578 -25.18 31.99 -22.63
C LEU A 578 -26.23 32.59 -21.68
N SER A 579 -26.78 31.75 -20.81
CA SER A 579 -27.68 32.20 -19.74
C SER A 579 -27.49 31.31 -18.52
N ILE A 580 -26.34 31.45 -17.85
CA ILE A 580 -26.01 30.69 -16.64
C ILE A 580 -26.36 31.57 -15.44
N ALA A 581 -27.46 31.30 -14.76
CA ALA A 581 -27.90 32.12 -13.63
C ALA A 581 -26.98 31.95 -12.40
N PRO A 582 -27.00 32.89 -11.43
CA PRO A 582 -26.29 32.69 -10.16
C PRO A 582 -26.73 31.41 -9.46
N GLY A 583 -25.75 30.58 -9.07
CA GLY A 583 -25.92 29.26 -8.47
C GLY A 583 -26.04 28.10 -9.47
N ASP A 584 -26.27 28.37 -10.76
CA ASP A 584 -26.25 27.34 -11.80
C ASP A 584 -24.82 26.97 -12.19
N SER A 585 -24.66 25.88 -12.94
CA SER A 585 -23.36 25.36 -13.36
C SER A 585 -23.35 24.93 -14.82
N PHE A 586 -22.14 24.79 -15.37
CA PHE A 586 -21.89 24.15 -16.65
C PHE A 586 -20.76 23.13 -16.52
N GLU A 587 -20.76 22.13 -17.40
CA GLU A 587 -19.68 21.14 -17.49
C GLU A 587 -18.82 21.43 -18.72
N LEU A 588 -17.49 21.36 -18.57
CA LEU A 588 -16.54 21.30 -19.67
C LEU A 588 -16.07 19.87 -19.84
N ARG A 589 -16.16 19.33 -21.05
CA ARG A 589 -15.76 17.97 -21.38
C ARG A 589 -14.75 17.95 -22.52
N PHE A 590 -13.64 17.25 -22.30
CA PHE A 590 -12.68 16.85 -23.33
C PHE A 590 -12.89 15.38 -23.69
N THR A 591 -12.81 15.05 -24.98
CA THR A 591 -12.89 13.68 -25.49
C THR A 591 -11.69 13.35 -26.36
N ALA A 592 -10.83 12.45 -25.87
CA ALA A 592 -9.71 11.89 -26.61
C ALA A 592 -10.18 10.65 -27.37
N THR A 593 -10.07 10.65 -28.69
CA THR A 593 -10.57 9.59 -29.59
C THR A 593 -9.42 8.97 -30.39
N PRO A 594 -9.26 7.64 -30.39
CA PRO A 594 -8.23 7.01 -31.20
C PRO A 594 -8.58 7.08 -32.69
N GLY A 595 -7.59 7.37 -33.53
CA GLY A 595 -7.74 7.32 -34.98
C GLY A 595 -7.83 5.89 -35.51
N ASN A 596 -7.97 5.74 -36.83
CA ASN A 596 -7.87 4.42 -37.47
C ASN A 596 -6.42 3.91 -37.43
N PRO A 597 -6.17 2.62 -37.12
CA PRO A 597 -4.84 2.04 -37.17
C PRO A 597 -4.18 2.28 -38.53
N PRO A 598 -2.92 2.77 -38.56
CA PRO A 598 -2.16 2.89 -39.79
C PRO A 598 -2.09 1.56 -40.54
N SER A 599 -2.06 1.62 -41.87
CA SER A 599 -2.09 0.42 -42.73
C SER A 599 -0.93 -0.56 -42.50
N PHE A 600 0.19 -0.09 -41.96
CA PHE A 600 1.36 -0.90 -41.62
C PHE A 600 1.34 -1.45 -40.19
N MET A 601 0.37 -1.05 -39.36
CA MET A 601 0.20 -1.60 -38.02
C MET A 601 -0.31 -3.04 -38.11
N GLU A 602 0.36 -3.96 -37.42
CA GLU A 602 0.00 -5.38 -37.45
C GLU A 602 -1.40 -5.61 -36.84
N GLN A 603 -2.23 -6.44 -37.50
CA GLN A 603 -3.62 -6.71 -37.10
C GLN A 603 -3.92 -8.21 -36.87
N TYR A 604 -2.91 -9.05 -36.67
CA TYR A 604 -3.14 -10.49 -36.51
C TYR A 604 -3.63 -10.87 -35.11
N VAL A 605 -4.28 -12.04 -35.05
CA VAL A 605 -4.47 -12.84 -33.85
C VAL A 605 -3.84 -14.20 -34.15
N ARG A 606 -2.85 -14.63 -33.36
CA ARG A 606 -2.08 -15.85 -33.64
C ARG A 606 -1.71 -16.62 -32.38
N ILE A 607 -1.37 -17.88 -32.55
CA ILE A 607 -0.83 -18.72 -31.49
C ILE A 607 0.61 -18.30 -31.19
N ASN A 608 0.93 -18.08 -29.91
CA ASN A 608 2.25 -17.68 -29.45
C ASN A 608 3.03 -18.82 -28.80
N GLU A 609 2.37 -19.61 -27.96
CA GLU A 609 2.98 -20.71 -27.20
C GLU A 609 1.96 -21.84 -27.00
N ILE A 610 2.44 -23.09 -27.03
CA ILE A 610 1.67 -24.32 -26.81
C ILE A 610 2.49 -25.24 -25.90
N HIS A 611 1.82 -25.84 -24.92
CA HIS A 611 2.32 -26.98 -24.17
C HIS A 611 1.26 -28.10 -24.16
N TYR A 612 1.59 -29.26 -24.72
CA TYR A 612 0.66 -30.37 -24.88
C TYR A 612 1.14 -31.72 -24.33
N ASP A 613 2.45 -31.97 -24.21
CA ASP A 613 2.99 -33.31 -23.86
C ASP A 613 4.05 -33.24 -22.74
N ASN A 614 3.98 -34.17 -21.79
CA ASN A 614 4.93 -34.33 -20.67
C ASN A 614 5.26 -35.80 -20.39
N ASP A 615 6.45 -36.05 -19.80
CA ASP A 615 6.82 -37.36 -19.30
C ASP A 615 5.93 -37.73 -18.09
N GLY A 616 5.07 -38.73 -18.28
CA GLY A 616 4.06 -39.13 -17.29
C GLY A 616 2.65 -38.64 -17.68
N PRO A 617 1.81 -38.21 -16.73
CA PRO A 617 0.55 -37.55 -17.07
C PRO A 617 0.82 -36.15 -17.65
N ASP A 618 0.07 -35.77 -18.69
CA ASP A 618 0.11 -34.41 -19.21
C ASP A 618 -0.37 -33.44 -18.13
N LEU A 619 0.49 -32.47 -17.78
CA LEU A 619 0.27 -31.52 -16.70
C LEU A 619 0.54 -30.11 -17.22
N ASN A 620 -0.29 -29.15 -16.78
CA ASN A 620 -0.15 -27.74 -17.16
C ASN A 620 -0.25 -27.48 -18.67
N GLU A 621 -0.98 -28.32 -19.39
CA GLU A 621 -1.29 -28.09 -20.81
C GLU A 621 -1.99 -26.74 -20.99
N PHE A 622 -1.52 -25.94 -21.94
CA PHE A 622 -2.06 -24.60 -22.17
C PHE A 622 -1.82 -24.11 -23.59
N LEU A 623 -2.52 -23.04 -23.90
CA LEU A 623 -2.39 -22.28 -25.12
C LEU A 623 -2.22 -20.80 -24.78
N GLU A 624 -1.33 -20.13 -25.50
CA GLU A 624 -1.16 -18.69 -25.46
C GLU A 624 -1.42 -18.07 -26.84
N ILE A 625 -2.17 -16.98 -26.85
CA ILE A 625 -2.57 -16.23 -28.03
C ILE A 625 -1.99 -14.82 -27.94
N LEU A 626 -1.32 -14.41 -29.01
CA LEU A 626 -0.81 -13.05 -29.19
C LEU A 626 -1.74 -12.28 -30.13
N VAL A 627 -2.26 -11.16 -29.64
CA VAL A 627 -3.09 -10.22 -30.39
C VAL A 627 -2.27 -8.97 -30.69
N ALA A 628 -2.14 -8.63 -31.98
CA ALA A 628 -1.40 -7.47 -32.45
C ALA A 628 -2.11 -6.13 -32.09
N PRO A 629 -1.35 -5.02 -31.97
CA PRO A 629 -1.87 -3.72 -31.54
C PRO A 629 -2.94 -3.12 -32.46
N GLY A 630 -2.89 -3.42 -33.76
CA GLY A 630 -3.86 -2.91 -34.73
C GLY A 630 -5.14 -3.72 -34.85
N PHE A 631 -5.29 -4.82 -34.09
CA PHE A 631 -6.49 -5.64 -34.16
C PHE A 631 -7.68 -4.94 -33.48
N GLN A 632 -8.64 -4.50 -34.29
CA GLN A 632 -9.87 -3.82 -33.85
C GLN A 632 -11.10 -4.74 -33.72
N GLY A 633 -10.95 -6.05 -33.97
CA GLY A 633 -12.06 -6.99 -33.84
C GLY A 633 -12.46 -7.23 -32.38
N SER A 634 -13.70 -7.67 -32.18
CA SER A 634 -14.24 -7.98 -30.85
C SER A 634 -13.62 -9.26 -30.28
N ILE A 635 -13.03 -9.20 -29.09
CA ILE A 635 -12.39 -10.36 -28.43
C ILE A 635 -13.38 -11.53 -28.22
N PRO A 636 -14.64 -11.30 -27.79
CA PRO A 636 -15.65 -12.36 -27.71
C PRO A 636 -16.00 -13.06 -29.03
N GLU A 637 -15.70 -12.46 -30.18
CA GLU A 637 -15.95 -13.08 -31.50
C GLU A 637 -14.81 -13.99 -31.97
N ILE A 638 -13.70 -14.03 -31.24
CA ILE A 638 -12.56 -14.90 -31.52
C ILE A 638 -12.75 -16.23 -30.80
N GLU A 639 -12.75 -17.30 -31.58
CA GLU A 639 -12.90 -18.68 -31.13
C GLU A 639 -11.68 -19.51 -31.54
N ILE A 640 -11.21 -20.35 -30.63
CA ILE A 640 -10.10 -21.27 -30.80
C ILE A 640 -10.67 -22.69 -30.87
N TYR A 641 -10.29 -23.45 -31.88
CA TYR A 641 -10.75 -24.82 -32.15
C TYR A 641 -9.59 -25.79 -32.12
N LEU A 642 -9.73 -26.88 -31.36
CA LEU A 642 -8.79 -28.00 -31.34
C LEU A 642 -9.29 -29.11 -32.26
N TYR A 643 -8.42 -29.58 -33.14
CA TYR A 643 -8.71 -30.54 -34.19
C TYR A 643 -7.92 -31.82 -34.00
N ASN A 644 -8.62 -32.95 -34.08
CA ASN A 644 -8.05 -34.27 -33.93
C ASN A 644 -7.38 -34.68 -35.25
N GLY A 645 -6.09 -35.02 -35.26
CA GLY A 645 -5.43 -35.38 -36.51
C GLY A 645 -5.74 -36.79 -37.02
N ASN A 646 -6.41 -37.62 -36.23
CA ASN A 646 -7.06 -38.84 -36.71
C ASN A 646 -8.51 -38.55 -37.16
N GLY A 647 -8.64 -37.94 -38.35
CA GLY A 647 -9.93 -37.73 -39.03
C GLY A 647 -10.36 -36.28 -39.16
N GLY A 648 -9.63 -35.33 -38.55
CA GLY A 648 -9.79 -33.90 -38.76
C GLY A 648 -11.00 -33.27 -38.07
N GLY A 649 -11.68 -33.97 -37.16
CA GLY A 649 -12.85 -33.44 -36.45
C GLY A 649 -12.46 -32.48 -35.33
N VAL A 650 -13.34 -31.54 -34.99
CA VAL A 650 -13.18 -30.67 -33.82
C VAL A 650 -13.43 -31.48 -32.54
N TYR A 651 -12.53 -31.40 -31.56
CA TYR A 651 -12.72 -32.01 -30.24
C TYR A 651 -12.73 -31.02 -29.08
N GLY A 652 -12.34 -29.76 -29.31
CA GLY A 652 -12.37 -28.69 -28.33
C GLY A 652 -12.68 -27.34 -28.99
N GLN A 653 -13.39 -26.48 -28.26
CA GLN A 653 -13.69 -25.11 -28.67
C GLN A 653 -13.60 -24.19 -27.45
N HIS A 654 -12.92 -23.06 -27.60
CA HIS A 654 -12.72 -22.08 -26.54
C HIS A 654 -12.82 -20.66 -27.09
N SER A 655 -13.65 -19.81 -26.48
CA SER A 655 -13.65 -18.38 -26.77
C SER A 655 -12.39 -17.72 -26.22
N LEU A 656 -11.78 -16.78 -26.95
CA LEU A 656 -10.64 -16.00 -26.45
C LEU A 656 -11.04 -15.17 -25.22
N ALA A 657 -12.30 -14.74 -25.11
CA ALA A 657 -12.82 -14.06 -23.92
C ALA A 657 -12.79 -14.93 -22.65
N SER A 658 -12.57 -16.24 -22.79
CA SER A 658 -12.39 -17.15 -21.65
C SER A 658 -10.92 -17.39 -21.27
N PHE A 659 -9.97 -16.74 -21.95
CA PHE A 659 -8.56 -16.70 -21.61
C PHE A 659 -8.31 -15.53 -20.65
N SER A 660 -7.27 -15.64 -19.83
CA SER A 660 -6.79 -14.51 -19.03
C SER A 660 -6.05 -13.54 -19.95
N LEU A 661 -6.35 -12.23 -19.88
CA LEU A 661 -5.48 -11.20 -20.45
C LEU A 661 -4.34 -10.96 -19.45
N ASP A 662 -3.22 -11.66 -19.63
CA ASP A 662 -2.14 -11.67 -18.65
C ASP A 662 -1.23 -10.44 -18.78
N GLN A 663 -1.00 -9.97 -20.01
CA GLN A 663 -0.13 -8.82 -20.24
C GLN A 663 -0.57 -8.00 -21.46
N THR A 664 -0.49 -6.67 -21.34
CA THR A 664 -0.44 -5.74 -22.48
C THR A 664 0.96 -5.13 -22.53
N LEU A 665 1.63 -5.23 -23.66
CA LEU A 665 3.02 -4.82 -23.86
C LEU A 665 3.12 -3.34 -24.31
N PRO A 666 4.27 -2.67 -24.12
CA PRO A 666 4.49 -1.32 -24.66
C PRO A 666 4.37 -1.22 -26.20
N SER A 667 4.46 -2.37 -26.87
CA SER A 667 4.17 -2.53 -28.29
C SER A 667 2.67 -2.60 -28.62
N GLY A 668 1.78 -2.43 -27.64
CA GLY A 668 0.33 -2.60 -27.73
C GLY A 668 -0.13 -4.05 -27.98
N HIS A 669 0.80 -5.01 -28.04
CA HIS A 669 0.47 -6.43 -28.14
C HIS A 669 -0.17 -6.92 -26.84
N ARG A 670 -1.16 -7.80 -26.96
CA ARG A 670 -1.87 -8.40 -25.83
C ARG A 670 -1.63 -9.90 -25.80
N LEU A 671 -1.22 -10.42 -24.66
CA LEU A 671 -0.98 -11.84 -24.40
C LEU A 671 -2.15 -12.42 -23.63
N PHE A 672 -2.75 -13.46 -24.20
CA PHE A 672 -3.85 -14.19 -23.59
C PHE A 672 -3.44 -15.64 -23.37
N SER A 673 -3.51 -16.16 -22.14
CA SER A 673 -3.23 -17.56 -21.87
C SER A 673 -4.39 -18.30 -21.21
N LYS A 674 -4.43 -19.62 -21.40
CA LYS A 674 -5.41 -20.48 -20.75
C LYS A 674 -4.89 -21.91 -20.62
N LEU A 675 -5.01 -22.46 -19.40
CA LEU A 675 -4.84 -23.89 -19.17
C LEU A 675 -5.99 -24.65 -19.84
N ILE A 676 -5.64 -25.59 -20.72
CA ILE A 676 -6.59 -26.42 -21.45
C ILE A 676 -6.19 -27.87 -21.23
N PRO A 677 -6.86 -28.61 -20.34
CA PRO A 677 -6.52 -30.00 -20.11
C PRO A 677 -6.92 -30.87 -21.31
N ARG A 678 -6.14 -31.92 -21.58
CA ARG A 678 -6.36 -32.92 -22.63
C ARG A 678 -6.21 -32.37 -24.05
N ILE A 679 -5.25 -31.47 -24.27
CA ILE A 679 -4.70 -31.26 -25.60
C ILE A 679 -4.09 -32.61 -26.03
N GLN A 680 -4.37 -33.03 -27.26
CA GLN A 680 -4.01 -34.39 -27.70
C GLN A 680 -2.52 -34.49 -28.05
N ASN A 681 -1.88 -35.59 -27.65
CA ASN A 681 -0.53 -35.94 -28.07
C ASN A 681 -0.56 -36.61 -29.45
N GLY A 682 0.30 -36.18 -30.37
CA GLY A 682 0.39 -36.70 -31.73
C GLY A 682 0.18 -35.61 -32.78
N PRO A 683 -0.05 -35.98 -34.06
CA PRO A 683 -0.41 -35.02 -35.08
C PRO A 683 -1.80 -34.47 -34.78
N ASP A 684 -1.89 -33.21 -34.39
CA ASP A 684 -3.14 -32.52 -34.06
C ASP A 684 -3.04 -31.05 -34.45
N GLY A 685 -4.17 -30.33 -34.48
CA GLY A 685 -4.20 -28.96 -34.96
C GLY A 685 -5.02 -28.00 -34.12
N ILE A 686 -4.72 -26.71 -34.26
CA ILE A 686 -5.35 -25.61 -33.56
C ILE A 686 -5.67 -24.54 -34.59
N ALA A 687 -6.94 -24.14 -34.68
CA ALA A 687 -7.36 -23.02 -35.52
C ALA A 687 -7.92 -21.87 -34.68
N ILE A 688 -7.60 -20.65 -35.09
CA ILE A 688 -8.21 -19.42 -34.58
C ILE A 688 -9.17 -18.94 -35.66
N ALA A 689 -10.41 -18.62 -35.29
CA ALA A 689 -11.39 -18.04 -36.18
C ALA A 689 -12.09 -16.84 -35.54
N ALA A 690 -12.32 -15.79 -36.32
CA ALA A 690 -13.14 -14.64 -35.93
C ALA A 690 -14.45 -14.65 -36.73
N SER A 691 -15.59 -14.68 -36.04
CA SER A 691 -16.92 -14.72 -36.68
C SER A 691 -17.04 -15.78 -37.79
N GLY A 692 -16.45 -16.96 -37.54
CA GLY A 692 -16.44 -18.11 -38.46
C GLY A 692 -15.38 -18.08 -39.57
N THR A 693 -14.62 -17.00 -39.72
CA THR A 693 -13.50 -16.89 -40.67
C THR A 693 -12.21 -17.32 -40.01
N VAL A 694 -11.50 -18.30 -40.58
CA VAL A 694 -10.22 -18.79 -40.05
C VAL A 694 -9.13 -17.73 -40.24
N LEU A 695 -8.52 -17.30 -39.14
CA LEU A 695 -7.38 -16.38 -39.10
C LEU A 695 -6.05 -17.15 -39.18
N GLU A 696 -5.98 -18.29 -38.50
CA GLU A 696 -4.78 -19.13 -38.46
C GLU A 696 -5.20 -20.60 -38.26
N PHE A 697 -4.49 -21.54 -38.90
CA PHE A 697 -4.67 -22.98 -38.67
C PHE A 697 -3.32 -23.70 -38.69
N LEU A 698 -2.82 -24.03 -37.50
CA LEU A 698 -1.54 -24.69 -37.29
C LEU A 698 -1.72 -26.13 -36.82
N SER A 699 -0.71 -26.95 -37.04
CA SER A 699 -0.60 -28.29 -36.47
C SER A 699 0.82 -28.57 -35.99
N TYR A 700 0.96 -29.54 -35.10
CA TYR A 700 2.25 -30.09 -34.69
C TYR A 700 2.34 -31.56 -35.10
N GLU A 701 3.58 -32.08 -35.21
CA GLU A 701 3.88 -33.49 -35.55
C GLU A 701 3.33 -33.99 -36.91
N GLY A 702 2.99 -33.06 -37.80
CA GLY A 702 2.45 -33.35 -39.13
C GLY A 702 1.38 -32.36 -39.55
N THR A 703 0.77 -32.61 -40.71
CA THR A 703 -0.35 -31.81 -41.23
C THR A 703 -1.66 -32.56 -41.07
N ILE A 704 -2.74 -31.81 -40.86
CA ILE A 704 -4.10 -32.35 -40.74
C ILE A 704 -5.02 -31.63 -41.73
N THR A 705 -6.07 -32.30 -42.21
CA THR A 705 -7.14 -31.65 -42.99
C THR A 705 -8.42 -31.71 -42.18
N ALA A 706 -8.98 -30.55 -41.86
CA ALA A 706 -10.17 -30.46 -41.03
C ALA A 706 -11.40 -31.01 -41.76
N SER A 707 -12.22 -31.77 -41.06
CA SER A 707 -13.46 -32.38 -41.55
C SER A 707 -14.72 -31.76 -40.94
N ASP A 708 -14.54 -30.85 -39.97
CA ASP A 708 -15.60 -30.13 -39.25
C ASP A 708 -15.12 -28.70 -38.91
N GLY A 709 -15.97 -27.88 -38.28
CA GLY A 709 -15.62 -26.55 -37.77
C GLY A 709 -15.35 -25.48 -38.84
N PRO A 710 -14.90 -24.28 -38.44
CA PRO A 710 -14.63 -23.19 -39.39
C PRO A 710 -13.50 -23.49 -40.36
N ALA A 711 -12.59 -24.41 -40.04
CA ALA A 711 -11.49 -24.81 -40.91
C ALA A 711 -11.86 -25.98 -41.85
N ILE A 712 -13.12 -26.39 -41.94
CA ILE A 712 -13.54 -27.53 -42.75
C ILE A 712 -12.97 -27.49 -44.18
N ARG A 713 -12.33 -28.59 -44.60
CA ARG A 713 -11.60 -28.79 -45.87
C ARG A 713 -10.30 -27.99 -46.03
N MET A 714 -9.89 -27.21 -45.03
CA MET A 714 -8.56 -26.59 -45.00
C MET A 714 -7.54 -27.61 -44.49
N THR A 715 -6.34 -27.56 -45.05
CA THR A 715 -5.16 -28.28 -44.53
C THR A 715 -4.37 -27.32 -43.64
N SER A 716 -4.00 -27.77 -42.44
CA SER A 716 -3.19 -27.01 -41.49
C SER A 716 -1.76 -26.80 -42.00
N ARG A 717 -1.08 -25.80 -41.43
CA ARG A 717 0.37 -25.65 -41.57
C ARG A 717 1.07 -26.31 -40.38
N ASP A 718 1.93 -27.28 -40.65
CA ASP A 718 2.80 -27.87 -39.63
C ASP A 718 3.84 -26.86 -39.13
N ILE A 719 3.99 -26.75 -37.81
CA ILE A 719 4.95 -25.84 -37.15
C ILE A 719 6.38 -26.38 -37.20
N GLY A 720 6.57 -27.68 -37.48
CA GLY A 720 7.88 -28.28 -37.74
C GLY A 720 8.75 -28.53 -36.50
N VAL A 721 8.20 -28.30 -35.30
CA VAL A 721 8.80 -28.65 -34.00
C VAL A 721 7.80 -29.49 -33.20
N SER A 722 8.30 -30.33 -32.30
CA SER A 722 7.47 -31.25 -31.50
C SER A 722 7.97 -31.35 -30.06
N GLN A 723 7.05 -31.64 -29.14
CA GLN A 723 7.39 -32.02 -27.77
C GLN A 723 7.71 -33.52 -27.65
N SER A 724 7.33 -34.34 -28.62
CA SER A 724 7.76 -35.74 -28.67
C SER A 724 9.28 -35.89 -28.91
N ASN A 725 9.86 -36.93 -28.30
CA ASN A 725 11.22 -37.45 -28.54
C ASN A 725 12.41 -36.47 -28.39
N PRO A 726 12.95 -36.32 -27.16
CA PRO A 726 12.42 -36.86 -25.91
C PRO A 726 11.16 -36.10 -25.50
N VAL A 727 10.22 -36.73 -24.83
CA VAL A 727 9.11 -36.01 -24.17
C VAL A 727 9.71 -35.13 -23.06
N PRO A 728 9.30 -33.86 -22.90
CA PRO A 728 9.88 -33.01 -21.86
C PRO A 728 9.39 -33.44 -20.46
N ALA A 729 10.11 -33.06 -19.41
CA ALA A 729 9.66 -33.37 -18.05
C ALA A 729 8.39 -32.58 -17.69
N ALA A 730 7.67 -32.99 -16.65
CA ALA A 730 6.39 -32.41 -16.22
C ALA A 730 6.38 -30.89 -15.91
N THR A 731 7.53 -30.23 -15.86
CA THR A 731 7.67 -28.79 -15.58
C THR A 731 8.56 -28.06 -16.57
N THR A 732 8.91 -28.69 -17.70
CA THR A 732 9.81 -28.10 -18.70
C THR A 732 9.26 -28.28 -20.10
N GLY A 733 9.76 -27.45 -21.02
CA GLY A 733 9.57 -27.56 -22.45
C GLY A 733 8.22 -27.05 -22.96
N SER A 734 8.25 -26.26 -24.01
CA SER A 734 7.07 -25.79 -24.74
C SER A 734 7.44 -25.54 -26.19
N LEU A 735 6.44 -25.35 -27.05
CA LEU A 735 6.62 -24.87 -28.41
C LEU A 735 6.13 -23.44 -28.46
N GLY A 736 6.95 -22.51 -28.96
CA GLY A 736 6.53 -21.13 -29.09
C GLY A 736 7.31 -20.36 -30.14
N LEU A 737 6.84 -19.17 -30.44
CA LEU A 737 7.50 -18.23 -31.35
C LEU A 737 8.72 -17.60 -30.67
N ASN A 738 9.89 -17.68 -31.30
CA ASN A 738 11.10 -16.99 -30.85
C ASN A 738 11.17 -15.52 -31.32
N GLY A 739 12.29 -14.85 -31.10
CA GLY A 739 12.52 -13.46 -31.52
C GLY A 739 12.40 -13.20 -33.04
N ASP A 740 12.63 -14.22 -33.87
CA ASP A 740 12.45 -14.15 -35.32
C ASP A 740 11.03 -14.59 -35.75
N LEU A 741 10.10 -14.69 -34.79
CA LEU A 741 8.74 -15.21 -34.96
C LEU A 741 8.71 -16.59 -35.64
N SER A 742 9.70 -17.42 -35.31
CA SER A 742 9.83 -18.79 -35.80
C SER A 742 9.55 -19.79 -34.69
N TRP A 743 8.76 -20.83 -35.00
CA TRP A 743 8.43 -21.89 -34.05
C TRP A 743 9.68 -22.60 -33.58
N THR A 744 9.88 -22.60 -32.26
CA THR A 744 11.04 -23.15 -31.58
C THR A 744 10.56 -24.03 -30.42
N ARG A 745 11.29 -25.11 -30.17
CA ARG A 745 11.13 -25.90 -28.96
C ARG A 745 11.99 -25.31 -27.85
N PHE A 746 11.37 -24.77 -26.82
CA PHE A 746 12.07 -24.27 -25.64
C PHE A 746 12.41 -25.43 -24.69
N SER A 747 13.53 -25.30 -23.98
CA SER A 747 13.93 -26.22 -22.90
C SER A 747 13.60 -25.68 -21.51
N SER A 748 13.28 -24.39 -21.40
CA SER A 748 12.76 -23.75 -20.20
C SER A 748 11.36 -24.24 -19.86
N PRO A 749 10.88 -24.02 -18.62
CA PRO A 749 9.46 -24.13 -18.30
C PRO A 749 8.62 -23.27 -19.26
N PRO A 750 7.37 -23.67 -19.54
CA PRO A 750 6.48 -22.84 -20.32
C PRO A 750 6.19 -21.49 -19.64
N SER A 751 5.85 -20.48 -20.44
CA SER A 751 5.75 -19.09 -20.00
C SER A 751 4.34 -18.48 -20.14
N PRO A 752 3.26 -19.12 -19.64
CA PRO A 752 1.92 -18.58 -19.80
C PRO A 752 1.81 -17.16 -19.23
N GLY A 753 1.40 -16.23 -20.08
CA GLY A 753 1.20 -14.83 -19.74
C GLY A 753 2.47 -13.97 -19.80
N ALA A 754 3.59 -14.52 -20.30
CA ALA A 754 4.85 -13.81 -20.48
C ALA A 754 5.41 -14.05 -21.89
N LEU A 755 6.21 -13.11 -22.37
CA LEU A 755 6.89 -13.28 -23.65
C LEU A 755 7.80 -14.51 -23.68
N ASN A 756 7.75 -15.24 -24.79
CA ASN A 756 8.68 -16.35 -25.04
C ASN A 756 10.13 -15.83 -25.04
N GLN A 757 11.07 -16.72 -24.73
CA GLN A 757 12.48 -16.36 -24.66
C GLN A 757 13.00 -15.75 -25.98
N GLY A 758 13.48 -14.51 -25.90
CA GLY A 758 14.05 -13.77 -27.02
C GLY A 758 13.03 -13.00 -27.88
N GLN A 759 11.72 -13.07 -27.58
CA GLN A 759 10.74 -12.19 -28.21
C GLN A 759 10.90 -10.75 -27.74
N ALA A 760 10.88 -9.82 -28.69
CA ALA A 760 10.81 -8.39 -28.46
C ALA A 760 10.00 -7.74 -29.57
N PHE A 761 9.16 -6.78 -29.21
CA PHE A 761 8.29 -6.06 -30.15
C PHE A 761 8.58 -4.57 -30.07
N SER A 762 8.64 -3.91 -31.23
CA SER A 762 8.77 -2.45 -31.27
C SER A 762 7.49 -1.77 -30.74
N PRO A 763 7.60 -0.58 -30.14
CA PRO A 763 6.45 0.17 -29.66
C PRO A 763 5.40 0.40 -30.76
N ALA A 764 4.10 0.35 -30.43
CA ALA A 764 3.05 0.65 -31.40
C ALA A 764 3.10 2.13 -31.80
N PRO A 765 2.84 2.47 -33.09
CA PRO A 765 2.82 3.83 -33.59
C PRO A 765 1.52 4.57 -33.22
N ILE A 766 1.27 4.66 -31.91
CA ILE A 766 0.12 5.37 -31.32
C ILE A 766 0.63 6.68 -30.68
N PRO A 767 0.01 7.83 -30.96
CA PRO A 767 0.43 9.10 -30.39
C PRO A 767 -0.01 9.23 -28.93
N GLY A 768 0.67 10.11 -28.19
CA GLY A 768 0.30 10.49 -26.83
C GLY A 768 -0.03 11.98 -26.82
N ILE A 769 -1.21 12.32 -26.32
CA ILE A 769 -1.70 13.70 -26.21
C ILE A 769 -2.01 14.02 -24.74
N ALA A 770 -1.89 15.27 -24.33
CA ALA A 770 -2.27 15.73 -22.99
C ALA A 770 -2.95 17.10 -23.06
N VAL A 771 -3.75 17.41 -22.04
CA VAL A 771 -4.35 18.74 -21.87
C VAL A 771 -3.79 19.38 -20.62
N ASP A 772 -3.47 20.66 -20.71
CA ASP A 772 -2.87 21.46 -19.64
C ASP A 772 -3.33 22.93 -19.70
N GLU A 773 -3.00 23.70 -18.67
CA GLU A 773 -3.23 25.15 -18.52
C GLU A 773 -4.64 25.58 -18.95
N ILE A 774 -5.65 24.84 -18.49
CA ILE A 774 -7.04 25.15 -18.78
C ILE A 774 -7.40 26.42 -18.02
N THR A 775 -7.85 27.43 -18.76
CA THR A 775 -8.26 28.72 -18.21
C THR A 775 -9.69 29.01 -18.61
N ILE A 776 -10.52 29.40 -17.64
CA ILE A 776 -11.89 29.84 -17.84
C ILE A 776 -12.04 31.27 -17.34
N VAL A 777 -12.57 32.16 -18.17
CA VAL A 777 -12.91 33.54 -17.80
C VAL A 777 -14.37 33.78 -18.12
N ALA A 778 -15.17 34.13 -17.12
CA ALA A 778 -16.51 34.67 -17.36
C ALA A 778 -16.40 36.11 -17.85
N LEU A 779 -16.83 36.37 -19.08
CA LEU A 779 -16.79 37.70 -19.66
C LEU A 779 -18.01 38.49 -19.18
N GLN A 780 -17.78 39.75 -18.82
CA GLN A 780 -18.85 40.64 -18.37
C GLN A 780 -19.65 41.15 -19.57
N ASP A 781 -20.97 41.24 -19.41
CA ASP A 781 -21.94 41.77 -20.37
C ASP A 781 -22.94 42.56 -19.53
N THR A 782 -22.75 43.87 -19.50
CA THR A 782 -23.40 44.75 -18.52
C THR A 782 -24.83 45.11 -18.94
N ASP A 783 -25.14 45.14 -20.23
CA ASP A 783 -26.48 45.47 -20.74
C ASP A 783 -27.30 44.27 -21.25
N LEU A 784 -26.70 43.08 -21.27
CA LEU A 784 -27.32 41.79 -21.58
C LEU A 784 -27.84 41.70 -23.01
N ASP A 785 -27.20 42.37 -23.96
CA ASP A 785 -27.58 42.33 -25.37
C ASP A 785 -27.02 41.12 -26.13
N GLY A 786 -26.07 40.40 -25.51
CA GLY A 786 -25.45 39.18 -26.04
C GLY A 786 -24.02 39.36 -26.55
N ILE A 787 -23.49 40.58 -26.56
CA ILE A 787 -22.07 40.90 -26.72
C ILE A 787 -21.47 41.16 -25.33
N HIS A 788 -20.21 40.79 -25.11
CA HIS A 788 -19.54 41.09 -23.84
C HIS A 788 -18.83 42.45 -23.89
N ASP A 789 -18.73 43.14 -22.75
CA ASP A 789 -18.21 44.50 -22.60
C ASP A 789 -16.87 44.72 -23.32
N LEU A 790 -15.96 43.72 -23.23
CA LEU A 790 -14.64 43.81 -23.90
C LEU A 790 -14.76 43.84 -25.44
N LEU A 791 -15.69 43.10 -26.03
CA LEU A 791 -15.88 43.07 -27.48
C LEU A 791 -16.66 44.31 -27.93
N GLU A 792 -17.60 44.79 -27.12
CA GLU A 792 -18.26 46.08 -27.38
C GLU A 792 -17.26 47.25 -27.42
N GLU A 793 -16.33 47.30 -26.46
CA GLU A 793 -15.24 48.28 -26.49
C GLU A 793 -14.36 48.15 -27.75
N GLU A 794 -14.08 46.92 -28.20
CA GLU A 794 -13.30 46.66 -29.43
C GLU A 794 -14.07 47.05 -30.70
N MET A 795 -15.39 46.85 -30.73
CA MET A 795 -16.30 47.27 -31.80
C MET A 795 -16.58 48.77 -31.81
N GLY A 796 -16.34 49.44 -30.68
CA GLY A 796 -16.66 50.85 -30.49
C GLY A 796 -18.12 51.10 -30.13
N SER A 797 -18.86 50.06 -29.75
CA SER A 797 -20.16 50.18 -29.08
C SER A 797 -19.95 50.50 -27.59
N ASN A 798 -21.04 50.78 -26.88
CA ASN A 798 -21.07 51.24 -25.51
C ASN A 798 -21.60 50.12 -24.61
N PRO A 799 -20.76 49.51 -23.74
CA PRO A 799 -21.12 48.38 -22.87
C PRO A 799 -22.27 48.59 -21.87
N GLN A 800 -22.90 49.75 -21.86
CA GLN A 800 -23.99 50.10 -20.94
C GLN A 800 -25.32 50.27 -21.68
N MET A 801 -25.34 50.07 -23.00
CA MET A 801 -26.45 50.38 -23.88
C MET A 801 -26.59 49.31 -24.95
N SER A 802 -27.64 48.50 -24.84
CA SER A 802 -27.95 47.41 -25.78
C SER A 802 -28.15 47.83 -27.24
N ASP A 803 -28.16 49.12 -27.53
CA ASP A 803 -28.32 49.76 -28.85
C ASP A 803 -27.54 51.08 -28.74
N SER A 804 -26.26 51.00 -29.12
CA SER A 804 -25.28 52.04 -28.85
C SER A 804 -25.49 53.31 -29.67
N ASP A 805 -26.00 53.15 -30.88
CA ASP A 805 -26.22 54.26 -31.82
C ASP A 805 -27.67 54.76 -31.85
N GLY A 806 -28.60 53.99 -31.25
CA GLY A 806 -30.00 54.32 -31.08
C GLY A 806 -30.83 54.17 -32.35
N ASP A 807 -30.39 53.39 -33.32
CA ASP A 807 -31.10 53.18 -34.59
C ASP A 807 -32.27 52.19 -34.50
N GLY A 808 -32.37 51.47 -33.38
CA GLY A 808 -33.38 50.46 -33.10
C GLY A 808 -32.93 49.01 -33.34
N THR A 809 -31.68 48.82 -33.75
CA THR A 809 -31.00 47.53 -33.90
C THR A 809 -30.06 47.36 -32.71
N PRO A 810 -30.22 46.31 -31.88
CA PRO A 810 -29.26 46.05 -30.81
C PRO A 810 -27.87 45.77 -31.35
N ASP A 811 -26.81 46.08 -30.59
CA ASP A 811 -25.42 45.93 -31.05
C ASP A 811 -25.11 44.48 -31.45
N GLY A 812 -25.66 43.49 -30.72
CA GLY A 812 -25.66 42.07 -31.11
C GLY A 812 -26.21 41.75 -32.51
N ARG A 813 -27.10 42.58 -33.05
CA ARG A 813 -27.73 42.41 -34.38
C ARG A 813 -27.15 43.31 -35.46
N GLU A 814 -26.18 44.13 -35.11
CA GLU A 814 -25.43 44.92 -36.09
C GLU A 814 -24.42 44.06 -36.85
N ASP A 815 -23.95 44.59 -37.97
CA ASP A 815 -22.88 44.04 -38.81
C ASP A 815 -21.69 45.00 -38.73
N ALA A 816 -20.84 44.80 -37.70
CA ALA A 816 -19.83 45.79 -37.34
C ALA A 816 -18.70 45.92 -38.38
N ASP A 817 -18.36 44.83 -39.08
CA ASP A 817 -17.30 44.82 -40.09
C ASP A 817 -17.79 44.95 -41.55
N GLY A 818 -19.11 44.90 -41.76
CA GLY A 818 -19.78 45.13 -43.03
C GLY A 818 -19.75 43.93 -43.98
N ASP A 819 -19.61 42.71 -43.47
CA ASP A 819 -19.53 41.49 -44.28
C ASP A 819 -20.89 40.83 -44.59
N ASN A 820 -21.99 41.39 -44.06
CA ASN A 820 -23.39 40.95 -44.10
C ASN A 820 -23.75 39.79 -43.16
N GLN A 821 -22.99 39.60 -42.08
CA GLN A 821 -23.36 38.75 -40.96
C GLN A 821 -23.58 39.63 -39.73
N ASP A 822 -24.61 39.32 -38.93
CA ASP A 822 -24.78 40.03 -37.67
C ASP A 822 -23.84 39.47 -36.59
N ASN A 823 -23.38 40.35 -35.70
CA ASN A 823 -22.36 40.09 -34.69
C ASN A 823 -22.68 38.83 -33.86
N LEU A 824 -23.93 38.67 -33.43
CA LEU A 824 -24.37 37.54 -32.62
C LEU A 824 -24.43 36.23 -33.44
N THR A 825 -24.83 36.26 -34.71
CA THR A 825 -24.74 35.10 -35.61
C THR A 825 -23.30 34.68 -35.80
N GLU A 826 -22.39 35.64 -35.91
CA GLU A 826 -20.96 35.36 -36.04
C GLU A 826 -20.40 34.67 -34.81
N LEU A 827 -20.72 35.17 -33.62
CA LEU A 827 -20.30 34.58 -32.36
C LEU A 827 -20.96 33.21 -32.10
N LEU A 828 -22.26 33.06 -32.36
CA LEU A 828 -23.04 31.87 -31.95
C LEU A 828 -23.13 30.79 -33.02
N LEU A 829 -23.38 31.16 -34.28
CA LEU A 829 -23.84 30.27 -35.35
C LEU A 829 -22.79 29.97 -36.41
N THR A 830 -21.74 30.78 -36.54
CA THR A 830 -20.64 30.53 -37.50
C THR A 830 -19.27 30.48 -36.83
N GLN A 831 -19.12 31.03 -35.61
CA GLN A 831 -17.84 31.26 -34.91
C GLN A 831 -16.83 32.01 -35.81
N THR A 832 -17.31 33.05 -36.47
CA THR A 832 -16.52 33.99 -37.25
C THR A 832 -16.20 35.25 -36.43
N ASN A 833 -15.30 36.11 -36.93
CA ASN A 833 -14.83 37.25 -36.15
C ASN A 833 -15.57 38.52 -36.60
N PRO A 834 -16.44 39.11 -35.76
CA PRO A 834 -17.27 40.25 -36.17
C PRO A 834 -16.52 41.58 -36.35
N LEU A 835 -15.19 41.56 -36.18
CA LEU A 835 -14.29 42.68 -36.43
C LEU A 835 -13.42 42.47 -37.68
N ASP A 836 -13.49 41.32 -38.34
CA ASP A 836 -12.69 41.01 -39.53
C ASP A 836 -13.55 40.49 -40.67
N HIS A 837 -13.83 41.40 -41.61
CA HIS A 837 -14.65 41.13 -42.80
C HIS A 837 -14.19 39.95 -43.68
N ASN A 838 -12.96 39.41 -43.48
CA ASN A 838 -12.48 38.21 -44.16
C ASN A 838 -12.81 36.91 -43.41
N SER A 839 -13.03 37.00 -42.10
CA SER A 839 -13.43 35.91 -41.23
C SER A 839 -14.95 35.76 -41.34
N ARG A 840 -15.42 35.01 -42.34
CA ARG A 840 -16.86 34.94 -42.64
C ARG A 840 -17.36 33.57 -43.05
N PHE A 841 -18.64 33.27 -42.79
CA PHE A 841 -19.25 32.06 -43.32
C PHE A 841 -19.52 32.22 -44.81
N GLN A 842 -18.71 31.54 -45.62
CA GLN A 842 -18.84 31.60 -47.06
C GLN A 842 -19.10 30.25 -47.69
N ILE A 843 -20.16 30.23 -48.50
CA ILE A 843 -20.48 29.16 -49.42
C ILE A 843 -19.75 29.43 -50.74
N THR A 844 -18.94 28.47 -51.18
CA THR A 844 -18.27 28.49 -52.48
C THR A 844 -18.92 27.48 -53.41
N ILE A 845 -19.16 27.87 -54.66
CA ILE A 845 -19.66 26.98 -55.72
C ILE A 845 -18.60 26.87 -56.80
N THR A 846 -18.14 25.65 -57.08
CA THR A 846 -17.18 25.35 -58.16
C THR A 846 -17.71 24.24 -59.08
N PRO A 847 -17.29 24.16 -60.34
CA PRO A 847 -17.60 23.00 -61.18
C PRO A 847 -16.86 21.76 -60.67
N ALA A 848 -17.50 20.58 -60.71
CA ALA A 848 -16.89 19.33 -60.22
C ALA A 848 -15.58 18.95 -60.94
N PHE A 849 -15.50 19.23 -62.25
CA PHE A 849 -14.31 19.07 -63.09
C PHE A 849 -14.36 20.09 -64.25
N GLU A 850 -13.24 20.33 -64.94
CA GLU A 850 -13.23 21.16 -66.16
C GLU A 850 -14.24 20.61 -67.18
N ASN A 851 -15.26 21.42 -67.54
CA ASN A 851 -16.37 21.10 -68.44
C ASN A 851 -17.52 20.23 -67.86
N SER A 852 -17.67 20.13 -66.53
CA SER A 852 -18.85 19.53 -65.89
C SER A 852 -19.97 20.57 -65.65
N ASP A 853 -21.23 20.18 -65.85
CA ASP A 853 -22.43 20.96 -65.49
C ASP A 853 -22.87 20.74 -64.02
N GLU A 854 -22.15 19.88 -63.27
CA GLU A 854 -22.47 19.57 -61.86
C GLU A 854 -21.71 20.51 -60.89
N PRO A 855 -22.42 21.32 -60.09
CA PRO A 855 -21.80 22.19 -59.10
C PRO A 855 -21.41 21.42 -57.82
N LEU A 856 -20.19 21.69 -57.35
CA LEU A 856 -19.73 21.39 -55.99
C LEU A 856 -20.03 22.58 -55.09
N LEU A 857 -20.76 22.32 -54.01
CA LEU A 857 -21.02 23.27 -52.93
C LEU A 857 -20.02 23.01 -51.81
N SER A 858 -19.25 24.03 -51.43
CA SER A 858 -18.25 23.92 -50.36
C SER A 858 -18.44 25.01 -49.30
N PHE A 859 -18.48 24.63 -48.03
CA PHE A 859 -18.64 25.56 -46.90
C PHE A 859 -17.99 24.97 -45.64
N PRO A 860 -17.51 25.82 -44.71
CA PRO A 860 -17.01 25.35 -43.42
C PRO A 860 -18.15 24.77 -42.59
N THR A 861 -17.88 23.74 -41.78
CA THR A 861 -18.85 23.22 -40.81
C THR A 861 -18.23 23.14 -39.43
N LEU A 862 -19.05 23.37 -38.41
CA LEU A 862 -18.74 23.14 -37.00
C LEU A 862 -19.55 21.96 -36.46
N GLN A 863 -18.95 21.16 -35.59
CA GLN A 863 -19.63 20.05 -34.91
C GLN A 863 -20.83 20.54 -34.08
N GLY A 864 -21.81 19.66 -33.87
CA GLY A 864 -23.08 19.93 -33.15
C GLY A 864 -24.04 20.90 -33.84
N ARG A 865 -23.73 21.33 -35.06
CA ARG A 865 -24.66 22.04 -35.93
C ARG A 865 -25.15 21.12 -37.03
N VAL A 866 -26.38 21.35 -37.48
CA VAL A 866 -26.96 20.69 -38.65
C VAL A 866 -27.01 21.70 -39.79
N TYR A 867 -26.40 21.32 -40.91
CA TYR A 867 -26.36 22.10 -42.13
C TYR A 867 -27.37 21.53 -43.11
N THR A 868 -28.45 22.26 -43.35
CA THR A 868 -29.47 21.88 -44.34
C THR A 868 -29.27 22.70 -45.60
N VAL A 869 -28.95 22.02 -46.71
CA VAL A 869 -28.79 22.66 -48.01
C VAL A 869 -30.16 22.76 -48.67
N PHE A 870 -30.54 23.97 -49.07
CA PHE A 870 -31.76 24.23 -49.84
C PHE A 870 -31.43 24.71 -51.24
N GLN A 871 -32.32 24.40 -52.18
CA GLN A 871 -32.30 24.93 -53.54
C GLN A 871 -33.55 25.75 -53.86
N SER A 872 -33.40 26.75 -54.73
CA SER A 872 -34.50 27.54 -55.29
C SER A 872 -34.21 27.96 -56.72
N ASN A 873 -35.25 28.10 -57.54
CA ASN A 873 -35.15 28.68 -58.90
C ASN A 873 -35.66 30.13 -58.97
N ASP A 874 -36.23 30.66 -57.87
CA ASP A 874 -36.92 31.96 -57.87
C ASP A 874 -36.66 32.81 -56.61
N LEU A 875 -35.76 32.36 -55.72
CA LEU A 875 -35.45 32.94 -54.41
C LEU A 875 -36.62 33.01 -53.41
N ARG A 876 -37.80 32.48 -53.77
CA ARG A 876 -39.02 32.52 -52.94
C ARG A 876 -39.38 31.14 -52.43
N ASN A 877 -39.36 30.16 -53.31
CA ASN A 877 -39.70 28.78 -53.01
C ASN A 877 -38.40 27.99 -52.82
N TRP A 878 -38.13 27.60 -51.58
CA TRP A 878 -36.93 26.84 -51.19
C TRP A 878 -37.31 25.39 -50.90
N THR A 879 -36.57 24.45 -51.48
CA THR A 879 -36.75 23.00 -51.24
C THR A 879 -35.48 22.42 -50.62
N PRO A 880 -35.59 21.66 -49.51
CA PRO A 880 -34.42 21.02 -48.90
C PRO A 880 -33.90 19.91 -49.81
N LEU A 881 -32.59 19.83 -49.96
CA LEU A 881 -31.90 18.79 -50.73
C LEU A 881 -31.41 17.67 -49.82
N PHE A 882 -30.63 18.02 -48.81
CA PHE A 882 -30.13 17.12 -47.79
C PHE A 882 -29.71 17.92 -46.55
N SER A 883 -29.64 17.22 -45.42
CA SER A 883 -29.10 17.75 -44.16
C SER A 883 -27.94 16.88 -43.73
N LEU A 884 -26.88 17.49 -43.22
CA LEU A 884 -25.75 16.79 -42.64
C LEU A 884 -25.38 17.38 -41.28
N PRO A 885 -24.93 16.55 -40.32
CA PRO A 885 -24.25 17.06 -39.15
C PRO A 885 -22.91 17.69 -39.56
N GLY A 886 -22.52 18.78 -38.91
CA GLY A 886 -21.23 19.38 -39.15
C GLY A 886 -20.10 18.49 -38.64
N SER A 887 -19.04 18.38 -39.44
CA SER A 887 -17.86 17.55 -39.12
C SER A 887 -16.78 18.32 -38.37
N GLY A 888 -16.89 19.65 -38.30
CA GLY A 888 -15.79 20.51 -37.84
C GLY A 888 -14.78 20.83 -38.95
N GLN A 889 -15.02 20.33 -40.17
CA GLN A 889 -14.17 20.53 -41.34
C GLN A 889 -14.95 21.22 -42.46
N ARG A 890 -14.23 21.62 -43.51
CA ARG A 890 -14.86 22.12 -44.74
C ARG A 890 -15.51 20.97 -45.50
N GLU A 891 -16.82 21.03 -45.64
CA GLU A 891 -17.59 20.07 -46.41
C GLU A 891 -17.59 20.44 -47.89
N THR A 892 -17.52 19.44 -48.76
CA THR A 892 -17.61 19.63 -50.22
C THR A 892 -18.55 18.58 -50.80
N LEU A 893 -19.66 19.06 -51.35
CA LEU A 893 -20.81 18.24 -51.69
C LEU A 893 -21.18 18.43 -53.16
N THR A 894 -21.41 17.33 -53.87
CA THR A 894 -21.96 17.38 -55.22
C THR A 894 -23.46 17.59 -55.14
N VAL A 895 -23.96 18.65 -55.77
CA VAL A 895 -25.39 18.96 -55.76
C VAL A 895 -26.00 18.59 -57.12
N THR A 896 -26.73 17.47 -57.16
CA THR A 896 -27.41 16.99 -58.36
C THR A 896 -28.92 17.22 -58.26
N GLY A 897 -29.48 17.94 -59.22
CA GLY A 897 -30.90 18.18 -59.39
C GLY A 897 -31.22 18.30 -60.89
N ASN A 898 -32.46 17.96 -61.27
CA ASN A 898 -32.97 18.06 -62.66
C ASN A 898 -32.47 19.32 -63.38
N PRO A 899 -32.19 19.25 -64.70
CA PRO A 899 -31.22 20.09 -65.39
C PRO A 899 -31.43 21.57 -65.06
N PRO A 900 -30.35 22.30 -64.71
CA PRO A 900 -30.46 23.68 -64.26
C PRO A 900 -31.14 24.50 -65.35
N THR A 901 -32.35 24.97 -65.07
CA THR A 901 -32.84 26.17 -65.75
C THR A 901 -31.86 27.30 -65.43
N GLU A 902 -31.65 28.25 -66.35
CA GLU A 902 -30.55 29.24 -66.41
C GLU A 902 -30.21 30.03 -65.11
N THR A 903 -30.97 29.88 -64.03
CA THR A 903 -30.62 30.33 -62.67
C THR A 903 -31.11 29.35 -61.60
N THR A 904 -30.19 28.72 -60.86
CA THR A 904 -30.47 27.91 -59.65
C THR A 904 -29.68 28.53 -58.48
N PHE A 905 -30.33 28.70 -57.34
CA PHE A 905 -29.78 29.32 -56.14
C PHE A 905 -29.68 28.30 -55.01
N PHE A 906 -28.62 28.40 -54.21
CA PHE A 906 -28.41 27.57 -53.03
C PHE A 906 -28.31 28.44 -51.78
N ARG A 907 -28.81 27.92 -50.66
CA ARG A 907 -28.53 28.46 -49.33
C ARG A 907 -28.28 27.31 -48.38
N VAL A 908 -27.50 27.58 -47.34
CA VAL A 908 -27.25 26.64 -46.25
C VAL A 908 -27.90 27.23 -45.01
N GLU A 909 -28.84 26.50 -44.43
CA GLU A 909 -29.38 26.81 -43.12
C GLU A 909 -28.54 26.11 -42.06
N ILE A 910 -28.08 26.87 -41.08
CA ILE A 910 -27.34 26.37 -39.94
C ILE A 910 -28.30 26.34 -38.75
N SER A 911 -28.41 25.20 -38.10
CA SER A 911 -29.28 25.01 -36.94
C SER A 911 -28.58 24.20 -35.86
N PHE A 912 -28.99 24.37 -34.62
CA PHE A 912 -28.65 23.47 -33.53
C PHE A 912 -29.58 22.26 -33.58
N ASP A 913 -29.08 21.04 -33.37
CA ASP A 913 -29.95 19.90 -33.05
C ASP A 913 -30.48 20.15 -31.63
N ARG A 914 -31.52 20.98 -31.47
CA ARG A 914 -32.24 21.12 -30.19
C ARG A 914 -32.98 19.80 -29.96
N ARG A 915 -32.36 18.88 -29.24
CA ARG A 915 -33.05 17.74 -28.65
C ARG A 915 -33.35 17.99 -27.19
#